data_AF-A0A1B1UEW1-F1
#
_entry.id   AF-A0A1B1UEW1-F1
#
_cell.length_a   1.000
_cell.length_b   1.000
_cell.length_c   1.000
_cell.angle_alpha   90.00
_cell.angle_beta   90.00
_cell.angle_gamma   90.00
#
_symmetry.space_group_name_H-M   'P 1'
#
loop_
_entity.id
_entity.type
_entity.pdbx_description
1 polymer ?
#
loop_
_entity_poly.entity_id
_entity_poly.type
_entity_poly.pdbx_seq_one_letter_code
_entity_poly.pdbx_strand_id
1 'polypeptide(L)'
;MQIIHLTDLHYTRNSPFQAQLIKALTDDLKKILDDGASPDFLVFSGDLVNDPDEPDIYSELDEKFLTPLRELLRLRPSGVVFCPGNHDVSRKAISDWADERKKLVAAMETSQQAINDHLKLAPTVAYTRAIGSGFFELAKAYGHEWANPYTKTYNFPDKATSFVALNTGYACGLEGSKHDRGKIALSAGVVLSAFQEVTSGHKAYSLMHHTAADLNEHTSRLFLPLLFKNSALHMFGHVHQPNPIVQMSPSATCFTVQGGALYERDGQYNGYSIISLAEAENYASTAYRTYWVDRHEFDIGTNVTSGGIFYSTPAAQSYWANLVPSASNDDVSYWLLETLPSVAKELDKTMTAKQLRDVFVEPIIKKSRLEDDGGNRDQRLSVADIIKSPNHTVISAASEYGCTSLLAFITMAYHEECVNLPKAMVPAFIDARRIKGSYEAAVNKVIRDALPESEDRRLKLGALHDSGRLVIIVDDVNPEKPAHVSFIKAVRNLYPQARLIVAIKLNLLDTERLRPIIGIDNYDLLQIVALSRGKVRTFVEKWHLPPRYQTDTVVDEIHSRFQALGIPQTAAYVAIYLAVLEESEGYDPLNSSTVIENFVESSLQKHKPQFLFRSSFDYRNQIDYLGAIAESMCRENRFIVAYEDLYKWTKEHFEGIGQEHDHSKLIRHFIDAKVFADEGNSIYFRYNIFLSFFIAHRMQQSVSFRNWMLQDNRYVNYISEFDIYCGLSRQDEETLEFFGNEFATFEAKLEALLTPLSWTDRLETLSVPAVKKTDVEAFTKSIETQLTKAASPEERDEEISKQVADTEDVKPQAQRPEVIGTLPNWVLSLRAYTVALKNLENIPREKKERHLSKILAGWSKLILYACIVFKNVIEKRRLQIGDINFEIELPPKLDARFLRMFFLTIPVYISEVMRRDLGSQKLSLQLKNDSLAKSLSDSFLQTATYADLKLPEYINRLRAFQRKSKDSHIFLEILLLKMRGIFLRLGLQENEQLPFLAVAAEISADIKGLEGDERTKEIDRYTNELRRLGQVNKLRDNMQ
;
A
#
# COMPACT_ATOMS: atom_id res chain seq x y z
N MET A 1 2.08 -30.28 -18.31
CA MET A 1 2.67 -31.36 -17.50
C MET A 1 3.92 -31.89 -18.19
N GLN A 2 4.97 -32.24 -17.45
CA GLN A 2 6.22 -32.81 -17.97
C GLN A 2 6.57 -34.15 -17.31
N ILE A 3 7.06 -35.11 -18.10
CA ILE A 3 7.43 -36.46 -17.64
C ILE A 3 8.86 -36.75 -18.11
N ILE A 4 9.73 -37.19 -17.19
CA ILE A 4 10.99 -37.84 -17.56
C ILE A 4 10.70 -39.33 -17.72
N HIS A 5 10.95 -39.88 -18.91
CA HIS A 5 10.72 -41.30 -19.20
C HIS A 5 12.06 -42.02 -19.39
N LEU A 6 12.32 -42.97 -18.49
CA LEU A 6 13.48 -43.86 -18.47
C LEU A 6 13.03 -45.31 -18.66
N THR A 7 13.94 -46.15 -19.14
CA THR A 7 13.75 -47.60 -19.28
C THR A 7 15.11 -48.26 -19.53
N ASP A 8 15.21 -49.56 -19.27
CA ASP A 8 16.37 -50.39 -19.67
C ASP A 8 17.70 -49.79 -19.15
N LEU A 9 17.78 -49.53 -17.84
CA LEU A 9 19.02 -49.12 -17.18
C LEU A 9 19.92 -50.33 -16.93
N HIS A 10 19.34 -51.50 -16.68
CA HIS A 10 20.10 -52.71 -16.37
C HIS A 10 21.16 -52.46 -15.29
N TYR A 11 20.75 -51.87 -14.16
CA TYR A 11 21.69 -51.49 -13.11
C TYR A 11 22.54 -52.68 -12.67
N THR A 12 23.87 -52.49 -12.68
CA THR A 12 24.84 -53.52 -12.30
C THR A 12 26.00 -52.90 -11.52
N ARG A 13 26.60 -53.70 -10.64
CA ARG A 13 27.70 -53.24 -9.80
C ARG A 13 28.96 -53.03 -10.63
N ASN A 14 29.74 -52.03 -10.23
CA ASN A 14 31.11 -51.81 -10.72
C ASN A 14 31.23 -51.67 -12.26
N SER A 15 30.24 -51.08 -12.94
CA SER A 15 30.37 -50.67 -14.34
C SER A 15 30.83 -49.21 -14.43
N PRO A 16 32.11 -48.92 -14.77
CA PRO A 16 32.60 -47.53 -14.85
C PRO A 16 31.87 -46.73 -15.93
N PHE A 17 31.49 -47.39 -17.04
CA PHE A 17 30.75 -46.77 -18.13
C PHE A 17 29.33 -46.38 -17.68
N GLN A 18 28.62 -47.27 -16.98
CA GLN A 18 27.29 -46.97 -16.44
C GLN A 18 27.34 -45.84 -15.41
N ALA A 19 28.35 -45.83 -14.52
CA ALA A 19 28.55 -44.76 -13.56
C ALA A 19 28.81 -43.40 -14.23
N GLN A 20 29.60 -43.38 -15.31
CA GLN A 20 29.85 -42.18 -16.11
C GLN A 20 28.57 -41.70 -16.81
N LEU A 21 27.78 -42.63 -17.38
CA LEU A 21 26.50 -42.32 -18.01
C LEU A 21 25.50 -41.74 -17.01
N ILE A 22 25.37 -42.32 -15.81
CA ILE A 22 24.49 -41.81 -14.74
C ILE A 22 24.89 -40.40 -14.33
N LYS A 23 26.20 -40.13 -14.23
CA LYS A 23 26.70 -38.77 -13.96
C LYS A 23 26.32 -37.81 -15.08
N ALA A 24 26.54 -38.21 -16.34
CA ALA A 24 26.18 -37.38 -17.50
C ALA A 24 24.67 -37.10 -17.56
N LEU A 25 23.83 -38.07 -17.22
CA LEU A 25 22.37 -37.89 -17.12
C LEU A 25 22.02 -36.85 -16.06
N THR A 26 22.65 -36.93 -14.89
CA THR A 26 22.44 -36.00 -13.77
C THR A 26 22.84 -34.58 -14.16
N ASP A 27 23.96 -34.42 -14.85
CA ASP A 27 24.44 -33.10 -15.30
C ASP A 27 23.55 -32.53 -16.42
N ASP A 28 23.03 -33.39 -17.30
CA ASP A 28 22.09 -32.97 -18.36
C ASP A 28 20.75 -32.50 -17.78
N LEU A 29 20.19 -33.26 -16.85
CA LEU A 29 18.93 -32.90 -16.20
C LEU A 29 19.05 -31.60 -15.39
N LYS A 30 20.21 -31.32 -14.77
CA LYS A 30 20.45 -30.01 -14.13
C LYS A 30 20.34 -28.87 -15.13
N LYS A 31 20.99 -28.97 -16.30
CA LYS A 31 20.91 -27.94 -17.35
C LYS A 31 19.47 -27.69 -17.77
N ILE A 32 18.70 -28.76 -17.97
CA ILE A 32 17.29 -28.68 -18.38
C ILE A 32 16.41 -28.04 -17.29
N LEU A 33 16.67 -28.32 -16.02
CA LEU A 33 15.98 -27.66 -14.90
C LEU A 33 16.35 -26.17 -14.80
N ASP A 34 17.61 -25.83 -15.00
CA ASP A 34 18.09 -24.43 -15.00
C ASP A 34 17.47 -23.63 -16.16
N ASP A 35 17.21 -24.28 -17.29
CA ASP A 35 16.48 -23.74 -18.45
C ASP A 35 14.95 -23.66 -18.22
N GLY A 36 14.48 -23.95 -17.00
CA GLY A 36 13.10 -23.74 -16.57
C GLY A 36 12.18 -24.96 -16.70
N ALA A 37 12.71 -26.15 -16.99
CA ALA A 37 11.90 -27.37 -16.93
C ALA A 37 11.48 -27.68 -15.48
N SER A 38 10.29 -28.25 -15.32
CA SER A 38 9.76 -28.65 -14.02
C SER A 38 9.00 -29.96 -14.17
N PRO A 39 9.69 -31.11 -14.19
CA PRO A 39 9.06 -32.41 -14.33
C PRO A 39 8.05 -32.70 -13.20
N ASP A 40 6.90 -33.22 -13.57
CA ASP A 40 5.83 -33.63 -12.65
C ASP A 40 5.99 -35.10 -12.23
N PHE A 41 6.53 -35.94 -13.12
CA PHE A 41 6.68 -37.38 -12.94
C PHE A 41 8.02 -37.90 -13.47
N LEU A 42 8.55 -38.91 -12.78
CA LEU A 42 9.60 -39.79 -13.30
C LEU A 42 8.95 -41.15 -13.61
N VAL A 43 8.93 -41.54 -14.87
CA VAL A 43 8.38 -42.82 -15.32
C VAL A 43 9.51 -43.77 -15.67
N PHE A 44 9.50 -44.97 -15.10
CA PHE A 44 10.43 -46.04 -15.41
C PHE A 44 9.68 -47.25 -15.98
N SER A 45 9.83 -47.53 -17.28
CA SER A 45 9.03 -48.55 -17.98
C SER A 45 9.63 -49.97 -18.03
N GLY A 46 10.52 -50.32 -17.11
CA GLY A 46 11.06 -51.68 -16.95
C GLY A 46 12.58 -51.76 -17.05
N ASP A 47 13.08 -52.94 -16.70
CA ASP A 47 14.50 -53.32 -16.71
C ASP A 47 15.36 -52.35 -15.88
N LEU A 48 14.99 -52.25 -14.59
CA LEU A 48 15.68 -51.39 -13.63
C LEU A 48 17.05 -51.97 -13.27
N VAL A 49 17.12 -53.26 -12.99
CA VAL A 49 18.34 -53.99 -12.63
C VAL A 49 18.74 -54.97 -13.73
N ASN A 50 20.02 -55.36 -13.81
CA ASN A 50 20.46 -56.36 -14.80
C ASN A 50 20.17 -57.80 -14.35
N ASP A 51 20.39 -58.08 -13.06
CA ASP A 51 20.14 -59.37 -12.42
C ASP A 51 19.47 -59.14 -11.04
N PRO A 52 18.18 -59.50 -10.90
CA PRO A 52 17.43 -59.27 -9.67
C PRO A 52 17.73 -60.32 -8.59
N ASP A 53 18.47 -61.39 -8.92
CA ASP A 53 18.93 -62.40 -7.96
C ASP A 53 20.19 -61.96 -7.20
N GLU A 54 20.85 -60.87 -7.61
CA GLU A 54 21.96 -60.29 -6.88
C GLU A 54 21.50 -59.71 -5.52
N PRO A 55 22.14 -60.08 -4.39
CA PRO A 55 21.79 -59.55 -3.08
C PRO A 55 21.88 -58.02 -3.03
N ASP A 56 20.87 -57.38 -2.45
CA ASP A 56 20.77 -55.93 -2.19
C ASP A 56 20.82 -55.03 -3.44
N ILE A 57 20.67 -55.59 -4.64
CA ILE A 57 20.82 -54.83 -5.91
C ILE A 57 19.80 -53.70 -6.06
N TYR A 58 18.55 -53.92 -5.63
CA TYR A 58 17.49 -52.90 -5.66
C TYR A 58 17.72 -51.80 -4.63
N SER A 59 18.21 -52.14 -3.43
CA SER A 59 18.56 -51.14 -2.41
C SER A 59 19.71 -50.26 -2.87
N GLU A 60 20.70 -50.85 -3.54
CA GLU A 60 21.82 -50.10 -4.11
C GLU A 60 21.41 -49.22 -5.30
N LEU A 61 20.53 -49.73 -6.18
CA LEU A 61 19.91 -48.93 -7.24
C LEU A 61 19.17 -47.71 -6.67
N ASP A 62 18.40 -47.90 -5.60
CA ASP A 62 17.67 -46.81 -4.95
C ASP A 62 18.64 -45.75 -4.41
N GLU A 63 19.61 -46.16 -3.60
CA GLU A 63 20.58 -45.26 -2.96
C GLU A 63 21.43 -44.50 -3.99
N LYS A 64 21.93 -45.18 -5.03
CA LYS A 64 22.92 -44.61 -5.95
C LYS A 64 22.31 -43.94 -7.18
N PHE A 65 21.06 -44.24 -7.53
CA PHE A 65 20.44 -43.73 -8.74
C PHE A 65 19.07 -43.10 -8.51
N LEU A 66 18.07 -43.84 -8.02
CA LEU A 66 16.69 -43.33 -7.98
C LEU A 66 16.49 -42.20 -6.96
N THR A 67 17.04 -42.32 -5.75
CA THR A 67 16.93 -41.29 -4.72
C THR A 67 17.64 -39.98 -5.13
N PRO A 68 18.92 -40.00 -5.57
CA PRO A 68 19.60 -38.80 -6.05
C PRO A 68 18.87 -38.13 -7.23
N LEU A 69 18.36 -38.93 -8.18
CA LEU A 69 17.63 -38.42 -9.33
C LEU A 69 16.31 -37.78 -8.92
N ARG A 70 15.54 -38.42 -8.03
CA ARG A 70 14.29 -37.88 -7.50
C ARG A 70 14.50 -36.55 -6.77
N GLU A 71 15.57 -36.45 -5.97
CA GLU A 71 15.91 -35.23 -5.25
C GLU A 71 16.31 -34.09 -6.18
N LEU A 72 17.11 -34.38 -7.21
CA LEU A 72 17.43 -33.42 -8.26
C LEU A 72 16.14 -32.87 -8.91
N LEU A 73 15.21 -33.76 -9.27
CA LEU A 73 13.94 -33.40 -9.90
C LEU A 73 12.91 -32.83 -8.91
N ARG A 74 13.22 -32.74 -7.61
CA ARG A 74 12.32 -32.28 -6.54
C ARG A 74 10.99 -33.03 -6.48
N LEU A 75 11.02 -34.33 -6.80
CA LEU A 75 9.82 -35.17 -6.81
C LEU A 75 9.58 -35.82 -5.44
N ARG A 76 8.29 -35.99 -5.08
CA ARG A 76 7.89 -36.88 -3.97
C ARG A 76 8.12 -38.34 -4.38
N PRO A 77 8.36 -39.29 -3.45
CA PRO A 77 8.47 -40.71 -3.78
C PRO A 77 7.28 -41.21 -4.61
N SER A 78 6.06 -40.79 -4.27
CA SER A 78 4.85 -41.15 -5.02
C SER A 78 4.80 -40.61 -6.46
N GLY A 79 5.71 -39.69 -6.84
CA GLY A 79 5.82 -39.15 -8.20
C GLY A 79 6.69 -40.00 -9.13
N VAL A 80 7.21 -41.14 -8.65
CA VAL A 80 7.97 -42.11 -9.46
C VAL A 80 7.08 -43.29 -9.83
N VAL A 81 6.76 -43.41 -11.12
CA VAL A 81 5.85 -44.43 -11.65
C VAL A 81 6.67 -45.58 -12.23
N PHE A 82 6.48 -46.78 -11.69
CA PHE A 82 7.24 -47.97 -12.08
C PHE A 82 6.41 -48.97 -12.88
N CYS A 83 7.07 -49.68 -13.78
CA CYS A 83 6.60 -50.91 -14.40
C CYS A 83 7.77 -51.90 -14.48
N PRO A 84 7.58 -53.21 -14.18
CA PRO A 84 8.66 -54.18 -14.28
C PRO A 84 8.86 -54.66 -15.72
N GLY A 85 10.12 -54.92 -16.08
CA GLY A 85 10.53 -55.59 -17.31
C GLY A 85 10.95 -57.04 -17.07
N ASN A 86 11.57 -57.67 -18.07
CA ASN A 86 11.99 -59.07 -17.98
C ASN A 86 13.28 -59.25 -17.15
N HIS A 87 14.13 -58.21 -17.05
CA HIS A 87 15.30 -58.22 -16.18
C HIS A 87 14.96 -57.96 -14.71
N ASP A 88 13.75 -57.51 -14.39
CA ASP A 88 13.30 -57.35 -13.01
C ASP A 88 12.76 -58.66 -12.39
N VAL A 89 12.82 -59.76 -13.14
CA VAL A 89 12.26 -61.07 -12.78
C VAL A 89 13.36 -62.07 -12.40
N SER A 90 13.29 -62.61 -11.18
CA SER A 90 14.21 -63.59 -10.60
C SER A 90 14.23 -64.90 -11.39
N ARG A 91 15.40 -65.25 -11.92
CA ARG A 91 15.63 -66.50 -12.64
C ARG A 91 15.63 -67.68 -11.68
N LYS A 92 16.18 -67.47 -10.48
CA LYS A 92 16.15 -68.44 -9.39
C LYS A 92 14.70 -68.78 -9.00
N ALA A 93 13.86 -67.77 -8.74
CA ALA A 93 12.47 -67.99 -8.39
C ALA A 93 11.68 -68.64 -9.55
N ILE A 94 11.96 -68.27 -10.81
CA ILE A 94 11.37 -68.97 -11.95
C ILE A 94 11.72 -70.47 -11.92
N SER A 95 12.98 -70.82 -11.60
CA SER A 95 13.41 -72.22 -11.47
C SER A 95 12.74 -72.92 -10.29
N ASP A 96 12.66 -72.26 -9.12
CA ASP A 96 12.05 -72.79 -7.91
C ASP A 96 10.54 -73.07 -8.10
N TRP A 97 9.90 -72.35 -9.02
CA TRP A 97 8.47 -72.46 -9.37
C TRP A 97 8.22 -73.04 -10.77
N ALA A 98 9.14 -73.85 -11.30
CA ALA A 98 9.09 -74.35 -12.67
C ALA A 98 7.76 -75.05 -13.05
N ASP A 99 7.16 -75.79 -12.12
CA ASP A 99 5.89 -76.49 -12.33
C ASP A 99 4.73 -75.51 -12.57
N GLU A 100 4.65 -74.44 -11.78
CA GLU A 100 3.60 -73.44 -11.93
C GLU A 100 3.81 -72.62 -13.19
N ARG A 101 5.07 -72.25 -13.48
CA ARG A 101 5.42 -71.61 -14.76
C ARG A 101 4.97 -72.44 -15.96
N LYS A 102 5.18 -73.76 -15.94
CA LYS A 102 4.78 -74.64 -17.04
C LYS A 102 3.25 -74.62 -17.27
N LYS A 103 2.45 -74.57 -16.19
CA LYS A 103 0.99 -74.45 -16.30
C LYS A 103 0.57 -73.08 -16.85
N LEU A 104 1.23 -72.01 -16.39
CA LEU A 104 0.97 -70.66 -16.88
C LEU A 104 1.27 -70.56 -18.38
N VAL A 105 2.43 -71.04 -18.83
CA VAL A 105 2.80 -71.05 -20.27
C VAL A 105 1.78 -71.84 -21.10
N ALA A 106 1.34 -73.01 -20.63
CA ALA A 106 0.31 -73.78 -21.33
C ALA A 106 -1.02 -73.00 -21.42
N ALA A 107 -1.41 -72.27 -20.38
CA ALA A 107 -2.58 -71.40 -20.42
C ALA A 107 -2.42 -70.24 -21.42
N MET A 108 -1.21 -69.64 -21.48
CA MET A 108 -0.85 -68.56 -22.41
C MET A 108 -0.97 -68.97 -23.88
N GLU A 109 -0.60 -70.21 -24.19
CA GLU A 109 -0.68 -70.80 -25.53
C GLU A 109 -2.10 -71.25 -25.90
N THR A 110 -3.02 -71.34 -24.94
CA THR A 110 -4.38 -71.88 -25.17
C THR A 110 -5.39 -70.83 -25.61
N SER A 111 -5.65 -69.81 -24.76
CA SER A 111 -6.64 -68.76 -25.03
C SER A 111 -6.59 -67.63 -23.99
N GLN A 112 -7.21 -66.48 -24.30
CA GLN A 112 -7.40 -65.40 -23.34
C GLN A 112 -8.21 -65.79 -22.10
N GLN A 113 -9.19 -66.67 -22.24
CA GLN A 113 -9.98 -67.15 -21.11
C GLN A 113 -9.11 -68.02 -20.18
N ALA A 114 -8.30 -68.91 -20.75
CA ALA A 114 -7.37 -69.76 -20.00
C ALA A 114 -6.35 -68.91 -19.21
N ILE A 115 -5.78 -67.86 -19.82
CA ILE A 115 -4.91 -66.91 -19.13
C ILE A 115 -5.68 -66.26 -17.96
N ASN A 116 -6.84 -65.67 -18.24
CA ASN A 116 -7.61 -64.93 -17.24
C ASN A 116 -8.00 -65.79 -16.03
N ASP A 117 -8.34 -67.06 -16.23
CA ASP A 117 -8.66 -67.99 -15.15
C ASP A 117 -7.41 -68.41 -14.38
N HIS A 118 -6.30 -68.64 -15.08
CA HIS A 118 -5.06 -69.06 -14.46
C HIS A 118 -4.41 -67.96 -13.61
N LEU A 119 -4.49 -66.69 -14.02
CA LEU A 119 -3.94 -65.56 -13.25
C LEU A 119 -4.67 -65.34 -11.90
N LYS A 120 -5.89 -65.86 -11.73
CA LYS A 120 -6.66 -65.78 -10.47
C LYS A 120 -6.28 -66.85 -9.46
N LEU A 121 -5.53 -67.87 -9.87
CA LEU A 121 -5.15 -68.97 -8.98
C LEU A 121 -4.12 -68.49 -7.96
N ALA A 122 -4.33 -68.85 -6.69
CA ALA A 122 -3.41 -68.47 -5.61
C ALA A 122 -1.95 -68.89 -5.87
N PRO A 123 -1.65 -70.09 -6.42
CA PRO A 123 -0.28 -70.46 -6.81
C PRO A 123 0.34 -69.53 -7.87
N THR A 124 -0.40 -69.15 -8.91
CA THR A 124 0.08 -68.22 -9.96
C THR A 124 0.35 -66.82 -9.41
N VAL A 125 -0.51 -66.34 -8.51
CA VAL A 125 -0.29 -65.06 -7.81
C VAL A 125 0.98 -65.13 -6.95
N ALA A 126 1.16 -66.21 -6.19
CA ALA A 126 2.35 -66.43 -5.38
C ALA A 126 3.62 -66.54 -6.22
N TYR A 127 3.58 -67.27 -7.34
CA TYR A 127 4.65 -67.33 -8.34
C TYR A 127 5.02 -65.93 -8.82
N THR A 128 4.04 -65.14 -9.28
CA THR A 128 4.30 -63.80 -9.82
C THR A 128 4.92 -62.87 -8.77
N ARG A 129 4.47 -62.97 -7.50
CA ARG A 129 5.08 -62.25 -6.38
C ARG A 129 6.51 -62.66 -6.11
N ALA A 130 6.78 -63.97 -6.13
CA ALA A 130 8.10 -64.52 -5.86
C ALA A 130 9.11 -64.08 -6.92
N ILE A 131 8.75 -64.14 -8.20
CA ILE A 131 9.66 -63.78 -9.28
C ILE A 131 9.93 -62.28 -9.36
N GLY A 132 9.00 -61.43 -8.93
CA GLY A 132 9.16 -59.96 -8.94
C GLY A 132 9.42 -59.34 -7.57
N SER A 133 9.87 -60.12 -6.58
CA SER A 133 9.86 -59.69 -5.17
C SER A 133 10.62 -58.37 -4.94
N GLY A 134 11.85 -58.25 -5.46
CA GLY A 134 12.67 -57.05 -5.30
C GLY A 134 12.02 -55.80 -5.94
N PHE A 135 11.41 -55.96 -7.11
CA PHE A 135 10.65 -54.89 -7.76
C PHE A 135 9.45 -54.44 -6.91
N PHE A 136 8.66 -55.40 -6.39
CA PHE A 136 7.47 -55.06 -5.59
C PHE A 136 7.85 -54.41 -4.25
N GLU A 137 8.97 -54.81 -3.63
CA GLU A 137 9.50 -54.17 -2.43
C GLU A 137 9.97 -52.73 -2.71
N LEU A 138 10.69 -52.50 -3.81
CA LEU A 138 11.07 -51.16 -4.24
C LEU A 138 9.83 -50.28 -4.51
N ALA A 139 8.87 -50.77 -5.29
CA ALA A 139 7.64 -50.02 -5.57
C ALA A 139 6.88 -49.68 -4.28
N LYS A 140 6.83 -50.61 -3.32
CA LYS A 140 6.22 -50.37 -2.00
C LYS A 140 6.97 -49.29 -1.20
N ALA A 141 8.30 -49.26 -1.23
CA ALA A 141 9.10 -48.22 -0.56
C ALA A 141 8.78 -46.81 -1.09
N TYR A 142 8.38 -46.70 -2.36
CA TYR A 142 7.92 -45.45 -2.99
C TYR A 142 6.44 -45.14 -2.76
N GLY A 143 5.75 -45.94 -1.91
CA GLY A 143 4.33 -45.78 -1.61
C GLY A 143 3.39 -46.41 -2.63
N HIS A 144 3.92 -47.27 -3.50
CA HIS A 144 3.18 -47.91 -4.59
C HIS A 144 3.05 -49.41 -4.36
N GLU A 145 2.20 -49.80 -3.40
CA GLU A 145 1.90 -51.22 -3.21
C GLU A 145 1.06 -51.75 -4.40
N TRP A 146 1.64 -52.69 -5.14
CA TRP A 146 0.93 -53.44 -6.18
C TRP A 146 0.03 -54.43 -5.47
N ALA A 147 -1.28 -54.19 -5.33
CA ALA A 147 -2.20 -55.16 -4.72
C ALA A 147 -2.47 -56.34 -5.67
N ASN A 148 -2.56 -56.03 -6.97
CA ASN A 148 -2.54 -57.00 -8.06
C ASN A 148 -1.11 -57.07 -8.63
N PRO A 149 -0.46 -58.25 -8.72
CA PRO A 149 0.90 -58.32 -9.24
C PRO A 149 1.00 -58.14 -10.77
N TYR A 150 -0.13 -58.19 -11.49
CA TYR A 150 -0.16 -58.10 -12.96
C TYR A 150 -0.36 -56.66 -13.45
N THR A 151 -1.02 -55.81 -12.67
CA THR A 151 -1.32 -54.42 -13.04
C THR A 151 -1.32 -53.49 -11.83
N LYS A 152 -1.01 -52.21 -12.08
CA LYS A 152 -1.15 -51.15 -11.08
C LYS A 152 -1.67 -49.87 -11.71
N THR A 153 -2.73 -49.33 -11.11
CA THR A 153 -3.24 -47.99 -11.42
C THR A 153 -2.70 -46.99 -10.39
N TYR A 154 -2.02 -45.96 -10.88
CA TYR A 154 -1.49 -44.83 -10.12
C TYR A 154 -2.41 -43.64 -10.38
N ASN A 155 -3.14 -43.17 -9.36
CA ASN A 155 -4.08 -42.05 -9.48
C ASN A 155 -3.48 -40.78 -8.86
N PHE A 156 -3.48 -39.67 -9.60
CA PHE A 156 -2.95 -38.37 -9.17
C PHE A 156 -4.03 -37.28 -9.26
N PRO A 157 -4.86 -37.11 -8.21
CA PRO A 157 -5.96 -36.14 -8.21
C PRO A 157 -5.52 -34.70 -8.47
N ASP A 158 -4.39 -34.28 -7.89
CA ASP A 158 -3.83 -32.93 -8.03
C ASP A 158 -3.49 -32.54 -9.49
N LYS A 159 -3.41 -33.54 -10.37
CA LYS A 159 -3.04 -33.40 -11.79
C LYS A 159 -4.10 -33.95 -12.74
N ALA A 160 -5.27 -34.36 -12.23
CA ALA A 160 -6.35 -35.00 -13.00
C ALA A 160 -5.85 -36.10 -13.97
N THR A 161 -4.87 -36.89 -13.52
CA THR A 161 -4.14 -37.85 -14.36
C THR A 161 -3.99 -39.20 -13.66
N SER A 162 -4.01 -40.27 -14.45
CA SER A 162 -3.73 -41.63 -13.96
C SER A 162 -2.78 -42.39 -14.88
N PHE A 163 -1.91 -43.20 -14.30
CA PHE A 163 -1.05 -44.14 -15.03
C PHE A 163 -1.50 -45.57 -14.78
N VAL A 164 -1.52 -46.40 -15.82
CA VAL A 164 -1.86 -47.83 -15.77
C VAL A 164 -0.63 -48.63 -16.19
N ALA A 165 0.09 -49.17 -15.22
CA ALA A 165 1.25 -50.03 -15.46
C ALA A 165 0.81 -51.49 -15.65
N LEU A 166 1.33 -52.11 -16.70
CA LEU A 166 1.02 -53.48 -17.11
C LEU A 166 2.27 -54.34 -17.00
N ASN A 167 2.32 -55.19 -15.98
CA ASN A 167 3.45 -56.09 -15.77
C ASN A 167 3.47 -57.15 -16.88
N THR A 168 4.44 -57.06 -17.78
CA THR A 168 4.69 -58.06 -18.83
C THR A 168 5.81 -59.04 -18.44
N GLY A 169 6.62 -58.69 -17.44
CA GLY A 169 7.74 -59.51 -16.95
C GLY A 169 7.32 -60.90 -16.47
N TYR A 170 6.14 -61.03 -15.84
CA TYR A 170 5.69 -62.33 -15.31
C TYR A 170 5.52 -63.43 -16.37
N ALA A 171 5.33 -63.03 -17.63
CA ALA A 171 5.10 -63.91 -18.77
C ALA A 171 6.40 -64.29 -19.50
N CYS A 172 7.57 -63.84 -19.03
CA CYS A 172 8.85 -64.03 -19.69
C CYS A 172 9.49 -65.39 -19.37
N GLY A 173 10.40 -65.82 -20.24
CA GLY A 173 11.09 -67.09 -20.13
C GLY A 173 12.54 -67.01 -19.66
N LEU A 174 13.07 -68.16 -19.21
CA LEU A 174 14.50 -68.31 -18.87
C LEU A 174 15.42 -68.23 -20.10
N GLU A 175 14.87 -68.37 -21.31
CA GLU A 175 15.61 -68.41 -22.57
C GLU A 175 15.93 -67.00 -23.12
N GLY A 176 15.45 -65.94 -22.46
CA GLY A 176 15.73 -64.55 -22.77
C GLY A 176 14.88 -63.96 -23.91
N SER A 177 15.03 -62.65 -24.12
CA SER A 177 14.14 -61.81 -24.94
C SER A 177 13.90 -62.32 -26.38
N LYS A 178 14.92 -62.91 -27.02
CA LYS A 178 14.77 -63.48 -28.38
C LYS A 178 13.75 -64.62 -28.45
N HIS A 179 13.62 -65.38 -27.36
CA HIS A 179 12.74 -66.54 -27.27
C HIS A 179 11.33 -66.16 -26.80
N ASP A 180 11.18 -64.99 -26.18
CA ASP A 180 9.90 -64.46 -25.68
C ASP A 180 9.08 -63.75 -26.77
N ARG A 181 9.71 -63.37 -27.88
CA ARG A 181 9.04 -62.71 -29.00
C ARG A 181 7.83 -63.51 -29.52
N GLY A 182 6.67 -62.89 -29.53
CA GLY A 182 5.39 -63.47 -29.96
C GLY A 182 4.78 -64.46 -28.97
N LYS A 183 5.30 -64.56 -27.74
CA LYS A 183 4.85 -65.50 -26.72
C LYS A 183 4.33 -64.83 -25.45
N ILE A 184 4.68 -63.57 -25.20
CA ILE A 184 4.26 -62.83 -24.00
C ILE A 184 2.75 -62.68 -23.98
N ALA A 185 2.14 -62.88 -22.81
CA ALA A 185 0.70 -62.84 -22.67
C ALA A 185 0.26 -61.89 -21.56
N LEU A 186 -0.84 -61.18 -21.82
CA LEU A 186 -1.55 -60.35 -20.84
C LEU A 186 -3.03 -60.74 -20.87
N SER A 187 -3.69 -60.81 -19.71
CA SER A 187 -5.15 -60.96 -19.69
C SER A 187 -5.82 -59.64 -20.04
N ALA A 188 -6.57 -59.61 -21.15
CA ALA A 188 -7.38 -58.45 -21.53
C ALA A 188 -8.41 -58.09 -20.45
N GLY A 189 -8.92 -59.07 -19.71
CA GLY A 189 -9.83 -58.86 -18.59
C GLY A 189 -9.17 -58.12 -17.43
N VAL A 190 -7.96 -58.53 -17.05
CA VAL A 190 -7.18 -57.87 -15.97
C VAL A 190 -6.79 -56.44 -16.38
N VAL A 191 -6.39 -56.24 -17.64
CA VAL A 191 -6.09 -54.91 -18.18
C VAL A 191 -7.33 -54.00 -18.16
N LEU A 192 -8.50 -54.52 -18.59
CA LEU A 192 -9.74 -53.76 -18.57
C LEU A 192 -10.11 -53.33 -17.15
N SER A 193 -9.99 -54.22 -16.17
CA SER A 193 -10.21 -53.88 -14.76
C SER A 193 -9.26 -52.78 -14.29
N ALA A 194 -7.99 -52.80 -14.67
CA ALA A 194 -7.05 -51.75 -14.31
C ALA A 194 -7.45 -50.37 -14.88
N PHE A 195 -7.90 -50.31 -16.14
CA PHE A 195 -8.44 -49.07 -16.71
C PHE A 195 -9.74 -48.61 -16.05
N GLN A 196 -10.55 -49.52 -15.51
CA GLN A 196 -11.75 -49.17 -14.74
C GLN A 196 -11.43 -48.58 -13.35
N GLU A 197 -10.22 -48.77 -12.83
CA GLU A 197 -9.74 -48.15 -11.58
C GLU A 197 -9.23 -46.72 -11.78
N VAL A 198 -9.16 -46.24 -13.03
CA VAL A 198 -8.84 -44.83 -13.33
C VAL A 198 -9.93 -43.95 -12.74
N THR A 199 -9.52 -42.93 -12.00
CA THR A 199 -10.46 -41.99 -11.37
C THR A 199 -11.28 -41.25 -12.42
N SER A 200 -12.59 -41.11 -12.19
CA SER A 200 -13.49 -40.43 -13.13
C SER A 200 -13.01 -39.01 -13.44
N GLY A 201 -12.99 -38.66 -14.73
CA GLY A 201 -12.48 -37.37 -15.21
C GLY A 201 -10.95 -37.30 -15.38
N HIS A 202 -10.20 -38.32 -14.96
CA HIS A 202 -8.76 -38.35 -15.22
C HIS A 202 -8.43 -38.72 -16.66
N LYS A 203 -7.32 -38.17 -17.15
CA LYS A 203 -6.69 -38.65 -18.38
C LYS A 203 -5.80 -39.85 -18.06
N ALA A 204 -5.97 -40.93 -18.81
CA ALA A 204 -5.25 -42.18 -18.59
C ALA A 204 -4.03 -42.33 -19.51
N TYR A 205 -2.88 -42.59 -18.89
CA TYR A 205 -1.63 -42.95 -19.53
C TYR A 205 -1.29 -44.40 -19.16
N SER A 206 -0.59 -45.12 -20.04
CA SER A 206 -0.26 -46.52 -19.82
C SER A 206 1.22 -46.76 -20.00
N LEU A 207 1.73 -47.80 -19.33
CA LEU A 207 3.11 -48.22 -19.50
C LEU A 207 3.26 -49.73 -19.38
N MET A 208 4.13 -50.29 -20.20
CA MET A 208 4.57 -51.70 -20.15
C MET A 208 5.99 -51.79 -20.68
N HIS A 209 6.75 -52.83 -20.33
CA HIS A 209 8.12 -52.95 -20.84
C HIS A 209 8.18 -53.41 -22.31
N HIS A 210 7.53 -54.53 -22.63
CA HIS A 210 7.64 -55.18 -23.94
C HIS A 210 6.85 -54.50 -25.04
N THR A 211 7.19 -54.79 -26.30
CA THR A 211 6.50 -54.24 -27.47
C THR A 211 5.28 -55.06 -27.88
N ALA A 212 4.43 -54.48 -28.73
CA ALA A 212 3.30 -55.22 -29.32
C ALA A 212 3.75 -56.45 -30.13
N ALA A 213 4.98 -56.47 -30.66
CA ALA A 213 5.52 -57.59 -31.43
C ALA A 213 5.93 -58.78 -30.54
N ASP A 214 6.08 -58.56 -29.24
CA ASP A 214 6.45 -59.60 -28.27
C ASP A 214 5.21 -60.34 -27.74
N LEU A 215 4.03 -59.74 -27.90
CA LEU A 215 2.76 -60.31 -27.47
C LEU A 215 2.30 -61.45 -28.39
N ASN A 216 1.75 -62.51 -27.79
CA ASN A 216 1.12 -63.59 -28.54
C ASN A 216 -0.19 -63.14 -29.21
N GLU A 217 -0.63 -63.89 -30.22
CA GLU A 217 -1.81 -63.54 -31.04
C GLU A 217 -3.09 -63.41 -30.21
N HIS A 218 -3.29 -64.32 -29.24
CA HIS A 218 -4.45 -64.29 -28.36
C HIS A 218 -4.54 -63.01 -27.53
N THR A 219 -3.39 -62.48 -27.10
CA THR A 219 -3.27 -61.23 -26.35
C THR A 219 -3.43 -60.02 -27.24
N SER A 220 -2.60 -59.90 -28.27
CA SER A 220 -2.54 -58.69 -29.11
C SER A 220 -3.89 -58.34 -29.73
N ARG A 221 -4.68 -59.36 -30.14
CA ARG A 221 -6.02 -59.18 -30.73
C ARG A 221 -7.02 -58.47 -29.82
N LEU A 222 -7.00 -58.72 -28.51
CA LEU A 222 -7.96 -58.12 -27.56
C LEU A 222 -7.36 -56.94 -26.79
N PHE A 223 -6.09 -57.03 -26.43
CA PHE A 223 -5.40 -56.03 -25.62
C PHE A 223 -5.16 -54.71 -26.37
N LEU A 224 -4.60 -54.75 -27.59
CA LEU A 224 -4.20 -53.52 -28.29
C LEU A 224 -5.39 -52.58 -28.57
N PRO A 225 -6.58 -53.07 -28.99
CA PRO A 225 -7.76 -52.20 -29.10
C PRO A 225 -8.19 -51.58 -27.76
N LEU A 226 -8.06 -52.31 -26.65
CA LEU A 226 -8.37 -51.79 -25.32
C LEU A 226 -7.36 -50.72 -24.89
N LEU A 227 -6.08 -50.94 -25.14
CA LEU A 227 -4.99 -50.01 -24.84
C LEU A 227 -5.21 -48.68 -25.57
N PHE A 228 -5.35 -48.72 -26.90
CA PHE A 228 -5.46 -47.51 -27.71
C PHE A 228 -6.76 -46.74 -27.50
N LYS A 229 -7.83 -47.43 -27.08
CA LYS A 229 -9.11 -46.79 -26.74
C LYS A 229 -9.06 -46.05 -25.41
N ASN A 230 -8.40 -46.63 -24.40
CA ASN A 230 -8.46 -46.12 -23.02
C ASN A 230 -7.22 -45.33 -22.60
N SER A 231 -6.20 -45.21 -23.46
CA SER A 231 -4.95 -44.52 -23.12
C SER A 231 -4.59 -43.45 -24.15
N ALA A 232 -4.30 -42.24 -23.66
CA ALA A 232 -3.86 -41.12 -24.49
C ALA A 232 -2.35 -41.15 -24.78
N LEU A 233 -1.56 -41.71 -23.86
CA LEU A 233 -0.11 -41.88 -23.96
C LEU A 233 0.25 -43.30 -23.52
N HIS A 234 1.02 -44.01 -24.32
CA HIS A 234 1.55 -45.32 -23.98
C HIS A 234 3.09 -45.31 -24.02
N MET A 235 3.74 -45.66 -22.91
CA MET A 235 5.19 -45.65 -22.76
C MET A 235 5.74 -47.08 -22.63
N PHE A 236 6.80 -47.41 -23.37
CA PHE A 236 7.41 -48.73 -23.31
C PHE A 236 8.90 -48.75 -23.66
N GLY A 237 9.57 -49.87 -23.36
CA GLY A 237 11.02 -50.08 -23.52
C GLY A 237 11.35 -51.30 -24.38
N HIS A 238 12.30 -52.12 -23.91
CA HIS A 238 12.71 -53.43 -24.46
C HIS A 238 13.49 -53.42 -25.77
N VAL A 239 13.15 -52.52 -26.70
CA VAL A 239 13.93 -52.33 -27.93
C VAL A 239 14.80 -51.10 -27.75
N HIS A 240 16.11 -51.32 -27.81
CA HIS A 240 17.10 -50.33 -27.39
C HIS A 240 17.19 -49.12 -28.35
N GLN A 241 16.60 -49.19 -29.54
CA GLN A 241 16.45 -48.06 -30.46
C GLN A 241 15.04 -47.46 -30.37
N PRO A 242 14.89 -46.18 -29.99
CA PRO A 242 13.59 -45.52 -29.94
C PRO A 242 12.95 -45.39 -31.32
N ASN A 243 11.65 -45.69 -31.40
CA ASN A 243 10.83 -45.46 -32.59
C ASN A 243 9.42 -44.97 -32.17
N PRO A 244 9.25 -43.68 -31.85
CA PRO A 244 7.94 -43.15 -31.47
C PRO A 244 6.96 -43.15 -32.64
N ILE A 245 5.70 -43.49 -32.37
CA ILE A 245 4.62 -43.51 -33.37
C ILE A 245 3.33 -42.89 -32.81
N VAL A 246 2.43 -42.48 -33.69
CA VAL A 246 1.08 -42.02 -33.34
C VAL A 246 0.07 -43.02 -33.88
N GLN A 247 -0.65 -43.69 -32.99
CA GLN A 247 -1.66 -44.67 -33.38
C GLN A 247 -3.04 -44.00 -33.46
N MET A 248 -3.62 -43.95 -34.66
CA MET A 248 -4.95 -43.41 -34.89
C MET A 248 -5.97 -44.51 -35.20
N SER A 249 -7.13 -44.42 -34.55
CA SER A 249 -8.31 -45.24 -34.81
C SER A 249 -9.54 -44.34 -34.99
N PRO A 250 -10.66 -44.83 -35.57
CA PRO A 250 -11.85 -44.00 -35.78
C PRO A 250 -12.43 -43.35 -34.52
N SER A 251 -12.13 -43.90 -33.33
CA SER A 251 -12.70 -43.47 -32.05
C SER A 251 -11.67 -43.02 -31.01
N ALA A 252 -10.37 -43.15 -31.28
CA ALA A 252 -9.32 -42.79 -30.34
C ALA A 252 -7.96 -42.54 -31.02
N THR A 253 -7.15 -41.66 -30.44
CA THR A 253 -5.73 -41.47 -30.80
C THR A 253 -4.88 -41.75 -29.57
N CYS A 254 -3.87 -42.61 -29.71
CA CYS A 254 -2.92 -42.93 -28.66
C CYS A 254 -1.51 -42.56 -29.13
N PHE A 255 -0.84 -41.71 -28.36
CA PHE A 255 0.55 -41.33 -28.60
C PHE A 255 1.45 -42.38 -27.96
N THR A 256 2.23 -43.11 -28.75
CA THR A 256 3.06 -44.21 -28.23
C THR A 256 4.53 -43.79 -28.26
N VAL A 257 5.15 -43.75 -27.09
CA VAL A 257 6.52 -43.30 -26.87
C VAL A 257 7.37 -44.50 -26.46
N GLN A 258 8.36 -44.80 -27.28
CA GLN A 258 9.35 -45.85 -27.00
C GLN A 258 10.60 -45.19 -26.43
N GLY A 259 11.03 -45.60 -25.24
CA GLY A 259 12.12 -44.92 -24.51
C GLY A 259 13.52 -45.13 -25.11
N GLY A 260 13.75 -46.22 -25.86
CA GLY A 260 15.09 -46.71 -26.18
C GLY A 260 15.70 -47.43 -24.99
N ALA A 261 17.02 -47.46 -24.84
CA ALA A 261 17.68 -47.90 -23.61
C ALA A 261 18.44 -46.76 -22.95
N LEU A 262 18.27 -46.58 -21.63
CA LEU A 262 19.11 -45.66 -20.87
C LEU A 262 20.55 -46.14 -20.81
N TYR A 263 20.73 -47.46 -20.66
CA TYR A 263 22.03 -48.09 -20.68
C TYR A 263 21.98 -49.46 -21.38
N GLU A 264 22.76 -49.55 -22.45
CA GLU A 264 23.18 -50.76 -23.13
C GLU A 264 24.73 -50.80 -23.17
N ARG A 265 25.31 -51.59 -24.07
CA ARG A 265 26.75 -51.61 -24.34
C ARG A 265 27.22 -50.40 -25.15
N ASP A 266 28.52 -50.15 -25.09
CA ASP A 266 29.20 -49.19 -25.94
C ASP A 266 28.95 -49.45 -27.44
N GLY A 267 28.72 -48.38 -28.20
CA GLY A 267 28.37 -48.43 -29.63
C GLY A 267 26.88 -48.65 -29.95
N GLN A 268 26.00 -48.77 -28.95
CA GLN A 268 24.53 -48.80 -29.12
C GLN A 268 23.88 -47.47 -28.68
N TYR A 269 22.59 -47.33 -28.98
CA TYR A 269 21.81 -46.18 -28.49
C TYR A 269 21.76 -46.21 -26.96
N ASN A 270 22.11 -45.08 -26.35
CA ASN A 270 21.94 -44.81 -24.93
C ASN A 270 21.23 -43.46 -24.80
N GLY A 271 20.10 -43.41 -24.12
CA GLY A 271 19.26 -42.21 -24.17
C GLY A 271 18.07 -42.22 -23.21
N TYR A 272 17.41 -41.08 -23.12
CA TYR A 272 16.16 -40.93 -22.40
C TYR A 272 15.25 -39.94 -23.11
N SER A 273 14.00 -39.82 -22.65
CA SER A 273 13.06 -38.87 -23.24
C SER A 273 12.36 -37.99 -22.21
N ILE A 274 11.98 -36.80 -22.67
CA ILE A 274 11.23 -35.80 -21.91
C ILE A 274 9.92 -35.58 -22.65
N ILE A 275 8.81 -35.98 -22.03
CA ILE A 275 7.48 -35.89 -22.62
C ILE A 275 6.78 -34.66 -22.03
N SER A 276 6.42 -33.70 -22.88
CA SER A 276 5.61 -32.54 -22.50
C SER A 276 4.19 -32.69 -23.00
N LEU A 277 3.23 -32.49 -22.11
CA LEU A 277 1.81 -32.68 -22.35
C LEU A 277 1.04 -31.38 -22.09
N ALA A 278 0.35 -30.91 -23.12
CA ALA A 278 -0.66 -29.85 -23.05
C ALA A 278 -2.04 -30.52 -23.00
N GLU A 279 -2.58 -30.65 -21.79
CA GLU A 279 -3.70 -31.55 -21.51
C GLU A 279 -5.02 -31.09 -22.12
N ALA A 280 -5.27 -29.78 -22.13
CA ALA A 280 -6.49 -29.17 -22.66
C ALA A 280 -6.61 -29.35 -24.19
N GLU A 281 -5.49 -29.20 -24.90
CA GLU A 281 -5.41 -29.33 -26.36
C GLU A 281 -5.18 -30.77 -26.81
N ASN A 282 -4.90 -31.69 -25.88
CA ASN A 282 -4.47 -33.06 -26.13
C ASN A 282 -3.20 -33.14 -27.02
N TYR A 283 -2.28 -32.20 -26.83
CA TYR A 283 -1.02 -32.16 -27.54
C TYR A 283 0.10 -32.77 -26.71
N ALA A 284 0.97 -33.53 -27.37
CA ALA A 284 2.15 -34.13 -26.77
C ALA A 284 3.37 -33.81 -27.63
N SER A 285 4.50 -33.59 -26.96
CA SER A 285 5.82 -33.58 -27.58
C SER A 285 6.76 -34.45 -26.77
N THR A 286 7.70 -35.09 -27.45
CA THR A 286 8.72 -35.93 -26.83
C THR A 286 10.07 -35.50 -27.34
N ALA A 287 10.88 -34.91 -26.46
CA ALA A 287 12.26 -34.56 -26.73
C ALA A 287 13.15 -35.74 -26.33
N TYR A 288 13.90 -36.28 -27.28
CA TYR A 288 14.86 -37.35 -27.04
C TYR A 288 16.25 -36.77 -26.73
N ARG A 289 16.93 -37.41 -25.79
CA ARG A 289 18.30 -37.10 -25.39
C ARG A 289 19.15 -38.34 -25.65
N THR A 290 20.27 -38.17 -26.31
CA THR A 290 21.21 -39.26 -26.63
C THR A 290 22.54 -38.99 -25.97
N TYR A 291 23.10 -40.01 -25.33
CA TYR A 291 24.44 -39.99 -24.77
C TYR A 291 25.46 -40.17 -25.88
N TRP A 292 26.30 -39.17 -26.08
CA TRP A 292 27.37 -39.19 -27.08
C TRP A 292 28.66 -39.65 -26.41
N VAL A 293 29.04 -40.90 -26.66
CA VAL A 293 30.18 -41.57 -26.01
C VAL A 293 31.47 -40.76 -26.15
N ASP A 294 31.75 -40.19 -27.33
CA ASP A 294 32.96 -39.41 -27.60
C ASP A 294 33.05 -38.11 -26.79
N ARG A 295 31.91 -37.56 -26.37
CA ARG A 295 31.82 -36.30 -25.60
C ARG A 295 31.54 -36.53 -24.11
N HIS A 296 31.13 -37.73 -23.75
CA HIS A 296 30.69 -38.08 -22.39
C HIS A 296 29.56 -37.20 -21.86
N GLU A 297 28.64 -36.77 -22.73
CA GLU A 297 27.49 -35.93 -22.38
C GLU A 297 26.22 -36.36 -23.13
N PHE A 298 25.06 -36.04 -22.56
CA PHE A 298 23.79 -36.12 -23.28
C PHE A 298 23.57 -34.86 -24.11
N ASP A 299 23.02 -35.05 -25.30
CA ASP A 299 22.64 -33.96 -26.20
C ASP A 299 21.35 -34.31 -26.96
N ILE A 300 20.87 -33.40 -27.82
CA ILE A 300 19.66 -33.57 -28.62
C ILE A 300 19.75 -34.86 -29.44
N GLY A 301 18.76 -35.73 -29.28
CA GLY A 301 18.65 -37.03 -29.95
C GLY A 301 18.27 -36.94 -31.43
N THR A 302 19.09 -36.23 -32.21
CA THR A 302 18.89 -36.01 -33.66
C THR A 302 18.96 -37.31 -34.48
N ASN A 303 19.57 -38.36 -33.93
CA ASN A 303 19.58 -39.72 -34.46
C ASN A 303 18.23 -40.45 -34.32
N VAL A 304 17.31 -39.97 -33.47
CA VAL A 304 15.96 -40.54 -33.31
C VAL A 304 14.97 -39.87 -34.27
N THR A 305 14.97 -38.54 -34.30
CA THR A 305 14.10 -37.73 -35.18
C THR A 305 14.77 -36.39 -35.50
N SER A 306 14.37 -35.76 -36.60
CA SER A 306 14.91 -34.45 -36.99
C SER A 306 14.65 -33.40 -35.90
N GLY A 307 15.72 -32.76 -35.42
CA GLY A 307 15.67 -31.82 -34.30
C GLY A 307 15.45 -32.47 -32.93
N GLY A 308 15.43 -33.80 -32.83
CA GLY A 308 15.30 -34.56 -31.59
C GLY A 308 13.94 -34.49 -30.89
N ILE A 309 12.92 -33.87 -31.53
CA ILE A 309 11.57 -33.76 -30.97
C ILE A 309 10.56 -34.45 -31.89
N PHE A 310 9.72 -35.30 -31.30
CA PHE A 310 8.56 -35.91 -31.96
C PHE A 310 7.27 -35.31 -31.41
N TYR A 311 6.34 -34.95 -32.30
CA TYR A 311 5.08 -34.30 -31.94
C TYR A 311 3.90 -35.22 -32.23
N SER A 312 2.87 -35.18 -31.38
CA SER A 312 1.66 -36.01 -31.60
C SER A 312 0.88 -35.64 -32.85
N THR A 313 0.93 -34.37 -33.28
CA THR A 313 0.29 -33.88 -34.50
C THR A 313 1.05 -32.66 -35.08
N PRO A 314 0.85 -32.29 -36.34
CA PRO A 314 1.36 -31.02 -36.88
C PRO A 314 0.85 -29.77 -36.13
N ALA A 315 -0.38 -29.82 -35.61
CA ALA A 315 -0.92 -28.76 -34.76
C ALA A 315 -0.18 -28.66 -33.43
N ALA A 316 0.20 -29.80 -32.82
CA ALA A 316 1.06 -29.83 -31.64
C ALA A 316 2.43 -29.20 -31.93
N GLN A 317 3.05 -29.52 -33.07
CA GLN A 317 4.30 -28.88 -33.48
C GLN A 317 4.16 -27.35 -33.56
N SER A 318 3.08 -26.87 -34.17
CA SER A 318 2.79 -25.43 -34.28
C SER A 318 2.52 -24.80 -32.92
N TYR A 319 1.83 -25.49 -32.01
CA TYR A 319 1.59 -25.05 -30.64
C TYR A 319 2.90 -24.85 -29.88
N TRP A 320 3.76 -25.88 -29.85
CA TRP A 320 5.03 -25.82 -29.11
C TRP A 320 6.04 -24.86 -29.74
N ALA A 321 6.07 -24.72 -31.07
CA ALA A 321 6.93 -23.76 -31.76
C ALA A 321 6.54 -22.28 -31.52
N ASN A 322 5.26 -22.03 -31.23
CA ASN A 322 4.76 -20.69 -30.89
C ASN A 322 4.73 -20.44 -29.37
N LEU A 323 5.13 -21.41 -28.56
CA LEU A 323 5.23 -21.25 -27.11
C LEU A 323 6.35 -20.24 -26.83
N VAL A 324 6.00 -19.12 -26.19
CA VAL A 324 6.95 -18.09 -25.82
C VAL A 324 7.54 -18.48 -24.46
N PRO A 325 8.86 -18.73 -24.34
CA PRO A 325 9.46 -19.05 -23.06
C PRO A 325 9.31 -17.88 -22.09
N SER A 326 9.28 -18.15 -20.79
CA SER A 326 9.27 -17.07 -19.79
C SER A 326 10.57 -16.28 -19.85
N ALA A 327 10.48 -14.95 -19.80
CA ALA A 327 11.66 -14.11 -19.66
C ALA A 327 12.37 -14.40 -18.33
N SER A 328 13.71 -14.43 -18.36
CA SER A 328 14.52 -14.52 -17.15
C SER A 328 14.27 -13.28 -16.27
N ASN A 329 14.68 -13.35 -14.99
CA ASN A 329 14.53 -12.17 -14.12
C ASN A 329 15.35 -10.99 -14.64
N ASP A 330 16.55 -11.26 -15.16
CA ASP A 330 17.46 -10.24 -15.71
C ASP A 330 16.91 -9.60 -16.99
N ASP A 331 16.30 -10.39 -17.89
CA ASP A 331 15.62 -9.87 -19.08
C ASP A 331 14.55 -8.83 -18.69
N VAL A 332 13.73 -9.15 -17.68
CA VAL A 332 12.64 -8.29 -17.22
C VAL A 332 13.18 -7.06 -16.50
N SER A 333 14.18 -7.22 -15.64
CA SER A 333 14.82 -6.10 -14.93
C SER A 333 15.51 -5.14 -15.90
N TYR A 334 16.21 -5.64 -16.90
CA TYR A 334 16.83 -4.81 -17.94
C TYR A 334 15.77 -3.99 -18.69
N TRP A 335 14.68 -4.64 -19.10
CA TRP A 335 13.59 -3.96 -19.80
C TRP A 335 12.93 -2.88 -18.92
N LEU A 336 12.66 -3.16 -17.64
CA LEU A 336 12.10 -2.16 -16.73
C LEU A 336 13.04 -0.97 -16.52
N LEU A 337 14.36 -1.19 -16.41
CA LEU A 337 15.33 -0.09 -16.31
C LEU A 337 15.41 0.72 -17.61
N GLU A 338 15.32 0.06 -18.77
CA GLU A 338 15.30 0.70 -20.09
C GLU A 338 14.05 1.57 -20.29
N THR A 339 12.88 1.11 -19.82
CA THR A 339 11.59 1.81 -20.03
C THR A 339 11.28 2.86 -18.98
N LEU A 340 12.01 2.88 -17.85
CA LEU A 340 11.82 3.85 -16.77
C LEU A 340 11.76 5.31 -17.25
N PRO A 341 12.64 5.81 -18.15
CA PRO A 341 12.54 7.20 -18.63
C PRO A 341 11.22 7.52 -19.34
N SER A 342 10.66 6.56 -20.09
CA SER A 342 9.37 6.73 -20.78
C SER A 342 8.22 6.77 -19.77
N VAL A 343 8.24 5.86 -18.79
CA VAL A 343 7.24 5.81 -17.72
C VAL A 343 7.29 7.06 -16.85
N ALA A 344 8.49 7.50 -16.47
CA ALA A 344 8.70 8.74 -15.71
C ALA A 344 8.19 9.97 -16.48
N LYS A 345 8.40 10.05 -17.80
CA LYS A 345 7.83 11.13 -18.62
C LYS A 345 6.30 11.21 -18.52
N GLU A 346 5.62 10.09 -18.30
CA GLU A 346 4.16 10.06 -18.13
C GLU A 346 3.72 10.35 -16.70
N LEU A 347 4.37 9.72 -15.72
CA LEU A 347 3.92 9.63 -14.32
C LEU A 347 4.66 10.55 -13.34
N ASP A 348 5.85 11.03 -13.67
CA ASP A 348 6.68 11.90 -12.82
C ASP A 348 6.21 13.36 -12.85
N LYS A 349 4.91 13.55 -12.61
CA LYS A 349 4.23 14.84 -12.72
C LYS A 349 3.50 15.16 -11.42
N THR A 350 3.51 16.43 -11.06
CA THR A 350 2.70 16.97 -9.96
C THR A 350 1.66 17.95 -10.50
N MET A 351 0.82 18.48 -9.62
CA MET A 351 -0.04 19.63 -9.93
C MET A 351 0.72 20.95 -10.08
N THR A 352 2.04 20.94 -9.84
CA THR A 352 2.95 22.09 -9.93
C THR A 352 4.00 21.84 -11.02
N ALA A 353 4.93 22.77 -11.22
CA ALA A 353 6.03 22.58 -12.18
C ALA A 353 7.09 21.56 -11.71
N LYS A 354 7.08 21.14 -10.44
CA LYS A 354 8.04 20.17 -9.88
C LYS A 354 7.73 18.73 -10.33
N GLN A 355 8.78 17.93 -10.51
CA GLN A 355 8.66 16.49 -10.77
C GLN A 355 8.27 15.76 -9.48
N LEU A 356 7.47 14.70 -9.59
CA LEU A 356 6.95 13.96 -8.46
C LEU A 356 8.07 13.34 -7.63
N ARG A 357 9.06 12.68 -8.25
CA ARG A 357 10.16 11.99 -7.54
C ARG A 357 11.01 12.94 -6.70
N ASP A 358 11.20 14.17 -7.16
CA ASP A 358 11.98 15.19 -6.45
C ASP A 358 11.30 15.64 -5.16
N VAL A 359 9.97 15.74 -5.17
CA VAL A 359 9.18 16.28 -4.06
C VAL A 359 8.32 15.24 -3.34
N PHE A 360 8.40 13.96 -3.72
CA PHE A 360 7.56 12.90 -3.15
C PHE A 360 7.87 12.73 -1.68
N VAL A 361 6.85 12.92 -0.85
CA VAL A 361 6.87 12.55 0.55
C VAL A 361 5.91 11.40 0.75
N GLU A 362 6.46 10.30 1.24
CA GLU A 362 5.68 9.11 1.51
C GLU A 362 4.54 9.41 2.50
N PRO A 363 3.27 9.16 2.11
CA PRO A 363 2.14 9.47 2.95
C PRO A 363 2.09 8.56 4.19
N ILE A 364 1.28 8.93 5.18
CA ILE A 364 1.02 8.06 6.32
C ILE A 364 -0.06 7.06 5.91
N ILE A 365 0.33 5.80 5.81
CA ILE A 365 -0.55 4.70 5.40
C ILE A 365 -0.80 3.80 6.60
N LYS A 366 -2.07 3.59 6.94
CA LYS A 366 -2.52 2.70 8.02
C LYS A 366 -3.33 1.54 7.45
N LYS A 367 -3.34 0.38 8.11
CA LYS A 367 -4.35 -0.66 7.85
C LYS A 367 -5.71 -0.23 8.39
N SER A 368 -6.78 -0.59 7.69
CA SER A 368 -8.15 -0.32 8.14
C SER A 368 -8.51 -1.13 9.40
N ARG A 369 -9.39 -0.59 10.26
CA ARG A 369 -9.83 -1.22 11.52
C ARG A 369 -10.47 -2.60 11.34
N LEU A 370 -10.94 -2.93 10.14
CA LEU A 370 -11.53 -4.23 9.81
C LEU A 370 -10.52 -5.37 9.67
N GLU A 371 -9.23 -5.07 9.56
CA GLU A 371 -8.14 -6.06 9.45
C GLU A 371 -7.34 -6.21 10.76
N ASP A 372 -7.82 -5.62 11.85
CA ASP A 372 -7.14 -5.62 13.14
C ASP A 372 -7.49 -6.88 13.95
N ASP A 373 -6.66 -7.92 13.84
CA ASP A 373 -6.77 -9.20 14.58
C ASP A 373 -6.35 -9.07 16.07
N GLY A 374 -6.40 -7.86 16.65
CA GLY A 374 -5.89 -7.54 17.98
C GLY A 374 -4.41 -7.13 18.00
N GLY A 375 -3.90 -6.64 16.86
CA GLY A 375 -2.53 -6.16 16.69
C GLY A 375 -2.33 -4.70 17.10
N ASN A 376 -1.10 -4.19 16.96
CA ASN A 376 -0.77 -2.82 17.33
C ASN A 376 -1.41 -1.83 16.34
N ARG A 377 -2.45 -1.11 16.79
CA ARG A 377 -3.30 -0.16 16.05
C ARG A 377 -2.56 0.94 15.26
N ASP A 378 -1.28 1.12 15.54
CA ASP A 378 -0.41 2.14 14.94
C ASP A 378 0.58 1.59 13.89
N GLN A 379 0.36 0.38 13.35
CA GLN A 379 1.23 -0.15 12.30
C GLN A 379 1.14 0.71 11.03
N ARG A 380 2.15 1.56 10.84
CA ARG A 380 2.37 2.37 9.64
C ARG A 380 3.05 1.51 8.58
N LEU A 381 2.53 1.54 7.36
CA LEU A 381 3.12 0.85 6.21
C LEU A 381 3.87 1.83 5.32
N SER A 382 4.97 1.36 4.74
CA SER A 382 5.73 2.05 3.70
C SER A 382 5.33 1.58 2.29
N VAL A 383 5.70 2.35 1.27
CA VAL A 383 5.67 1.99 -0.15
C VAL A 383 6.45 0.71 -0.39
N ALA A 384 7.60 0.53 0.28
CA ALA A 384 8.40 -0.68 0.17
C ALA A 384 7.63 -1.91 0.70
N ASP A 385 6.85 -1.76 1.78
CA ASP A 385 6.00 -2.84 2.29
C ASP A 385 4.89 -3.19 1.30
N ILE A 386 4.28 -2.18 0.66
CA ILE A 386 3.28 -2.39 -0.39
C ILE A 386 3.92 -3.13 -1.57
N ILE A 387 5.08 -2.70 -2.07
CA ILE A 387 5.73 -3.33 -3.23
C ILE A 387 6.11 -4.79 -2.94
N LYS A 388 6.60 -5.09 -1.72
CA LYS A 388 7.00 -6.45 -1.31
C LYS A 388 5.84 -7.39 -0.97
N SER A 389 4.66 -6.86 -0.65
CA SER A 389 3.50 -7.69 -0.31
C SER A 389 3.05 -8.55 -1.51
N PRO A 390 2.77 -9.86 -1.32
CA PRO A 390 2.19 -10.68 -2.37
C PRO A 390 0.67 -10.46 -2.52
N ASN A 391 0.02 -9.82 -1.55
CA ASN A 391 -1.43 -9.66 -1.50
C ASN A 391 -1.93 -8.60 -2.48
N HIS A 392 -3.18 -8.73 -2.90
CA HIS A 392 -3.91 -7.62 -3.50
C HIS A 392 -4.05 -6.49 -2.48
N THR A 393 -3.96 -5.25 -2.94
CA THR A 393 -3.99 -4.08 -2.06
C THR A 393 -5.07 -3.12 -2.54
N VAL A 394 -5.92 -2.68 -1.62
CA VAL A 394 -6.93 -1.64 -1.87
C VAL A 394 -6.59 -0.44 -1.02
N ILE A 395 -6.36 0.69 -1.65
CA ILE A 395 -6.02 1.94 -0.98
C ILE A 395 -7.25 2.85 -1.01
N SER A 396 -7.78 3.15 0.16
CA SER A 396 -8.84 4.13 0.32
C SER A 396 -8.28 5.45 0.81
N ALA A 397 -8.70 6.54 0.19
CA ALA A 397 -8.51 7.85 0.77
C ALA A 397 -9.61 8.79 0.30
N ALA A 398 -9.84 9.86 1.06
CA ALA A 398 -10.60 11.00 0.57
C ALA A 398 -9.88 11.62 -0.64
N SER A 399 -10.64 12.39 -1.42
CA SER A 399 -10.03 13.21 -2.47
C SER A 399 -8.99 14.14 -1.85
N GLU A 400 -7.84 14.39 -2.48
CA GLU A 400 -6.85 15.31 -1.90
C GLU A 400 -5.64 14.63 -1.26
N TYR A 401 -5.78 13.36 -0.86
CA TYR A 401 -4.80 12.69 0.01
C TYR A 401 -3.62 12.07 -0.75
N GLY A 402 -3.59 12.20 -2.08
CA GLY A 402 -2.44 11.83 -2.89
C GLY A 402 -2.42 10.39 -3.40
N CYS A 403 -3.55 9.67 -3.46
CA CYS A 403 -3.61 8.31 -4.02
C CYS A 403 -3.00 8.21 -5.42
N THR A 404 -3.36 9.10 -6.35
CA THR A 404 -2.80 9.13 -7.71
C THR A 404 -1.28 9.26 -7.68
N SER A 405 -0.75 10.18 -6.87
CA SER A 405 0.69 10.39 -6.71
C SER A 405 1.38 9.18 -6.08
N LEU A 406 0.75 8.54 -5.09
CA LEU A 406 1.25 7.31 -4.47
C LEU A 406 1.32 6.16 -5.48
N LEU A 407 0.27 5.93 -6.27
CA LEU A 407 0.25 4.86 -7.27
C LEU A 407 1.23 5.13 -8.43
N ALA A 408 1.35 6.39 -8.87
CA ALA A 408 2.37 6.79 -9.84
C ALA A 408 3.78 6.53 -9.31
N PHE A 409 4.05 6.88 -8.06
CA PHE A 409 5.33 6.61 -7.40
C PHE A 409 5.58 5.10 -7.25
N ILE A 410 4.60 4.30 -6.82
CA ILE A 410 4.70 2.83 -6.74
C ILE A 410 5.04 2.23 -8.12
N THR A 411 4.43 2.74 -9.19
CA THR A 411 4.70 2.27 -10.56
C THR A 411 6.14 2.51 -10.97
N MET A 412 6.69 3.70 -10.70
CA MET A 412 8.11 4.01 -10.96
C MET A 412 9.04 3.20 -10.05
N ALA A 413 8.68 3.03 -8.77
CA ALA A 413 9.45 2.25 -7.81
C ALA A 413 9.57 0.77 -8.20
N TYR A 414 8.55 0.17 -8.83
CA TYR A 414 8.67 -1.18 -9.40
C TYR A 414 9.74 -1.27 -10.50
N HIS A 415 9.94 -0.20 -11.29
CA HIS A 415 10.99 -0.15 -12.30
C HIS A 415 12.37 0.07 -11.65
N GLU A 416 12.46 1.01 -10.70
CA GLU A 416 13.72 1.38 -10.02
C GLU A 416 14.24 0.25 -9.11
N GLU A 417 13.35 -0.43 -8.37
CA GLU A 417 13.71 -1.47 -7.39
C GLU A 417 13.72 -2.89 -7.99
N CYS A 418 13.53 -3.05 -9.31
CA CYS A 418 13.31 -4.36 -9.94
C CYS A 418 14.42 -5.39 -9.66
N VAL A 419 15.66 -4.94 -9.47
CA VAL A 419 16.84 -5.79 -9.14
C VAL A 419 16.89 -6.21 -7.67
N ASN A 420 16.21 -5.46 -6.79
CA ASN A 420 16.16 -5.73 -5.35
C ASN A 420 14.98 -6.60 -4.95
N LEU A 421 14.05 -6.86 -5.89
CA LEU A 421 12.91 -7.74 -5.68
C LEU A 421 13.31 -9.21 -5.95
N PRO A 422 12.83 -10.17 -5.14
CA PRO A 422 13.05 -11.61 -5.42
C PRO A 422 12.60 -12.04 -6.81
N LYS A 423 11.63 -11.31 -7.37
CA LYS A 423 11.10 -11.48 -8.71
C LYS A 423 10.72 -10.11 -9.28
N ALA A 424 11.26 -9.75 -10.42
CA ALA A 424 10.92 -8.52 -11.12
C ALA A 424 9.45 -8.55 -11.55
N MET A 425 8.70 -7.55 -11.10
CA MET A 425 7.27 -7.38 -11.32
C MET A 425 7.03 -6.20 -12.26
N VAL A 426 6.13 -6.37 -13.23
CA VAL A 426 5.86 -5.40 -14.29
C VAL A 426 4.53 -4.70 -14.01
N PRO A 427 4.55 -3.39 -13.69
CA PRO A 427 3.35 -2.64 -13.38
C PRO A 427 2.67 -2.10 -14.64
N ALA A 428 1.35 -2.28 -14.74
CA ALA A 428 0.47 -1.63 -15.71
C ALA A 428 -0.41 -0.61 -14.98
N PHE A 429 -0.12 0.68 -15.17
CA PHE A 429 -0.84 1.78 -14.51
C PHE A 429 -2.06 2.23 -15.33
N ILE A 430 -3.25 2.14 -14.73
CA ILE A 430 -4.54 2.37 -15.39
C ILE A 430 -5.33 3.43 -14.65
N ASP A 431 -5.79 4.44 -15.37
CA ASP A 431 -6.76 5.43 -14.88
C ASP A 431 -8.19 4.91 -15.11
N ALA A 432 -8.92 4.59 -14.03
CA ALA A 432 -10.27 4.02 -14.15
C ALA A 432 -11.26 4.93 -14.87
N ARG A 433 -11.03 6.25 -14.87
CA ARG A 433 -11.90 7.20 -15.60
C ARG A 433 -11.88 6.98 -17.11
N ARG A 434 -10.86 6.29 -17.63
CA ARG A 434 -10.69 5.99 -19.06
C ARG A 434 -11.29 4.64 -19.46
N ILE A 435 -11.82 3.85 -18.50
CA ILE A 435 -12.41 2.54 -18.76
C ILE A 435 -13.71 2.70 -19.57
N LYS A 436 -13.79 2.02 -20.71
CA LYS A 436 -14.95 2.09 -21.63
C LYS A 436 -15.85 0.85 -21.61
N GLY A 437 -15.40 -0.25 -21.01
CA GLY A 437 -16.15 -1.51 -20.96
C GLY A 437 -15.35 -2.64 -20.29
N SER A 438 -16.04 -3.75 -20.01
CA SER A 438 -15.50 -4.92 -19.31
C SER A 438 -15.46 -6.20 -20.17
N TYR A 439 -15.70 -6.09 -21.48
CA TYR A 439 -15.51 -7.21 -22.40
C TYR A 439 -14.02 -7.42 -22.70
N GLU A 440 -13.63 -8.66 -23.00
CA GLU A 440 -12.24 -9.10 -23.10
C GLU A 440 -11.36 -8.20 -23.98
N ALA A 441 -11.80 -7.87 -25.21
CA ALA A 441 -11.01 -7.03 -26.10
C ALA A 441 -10.75 -5.61 -25.55
N ALA A 442 -11.69 -5.03 -24.80
CA ALA A 442 -11.49 -3.74 -24.14
C ALA A 442 -10.51 -3.86 -22.97
N VAL A 443 -10.64 -4.89 -22.12
CA VAL A 443 -9.74 -5.14 -20.98
C VAL A 443 -8.31 -5.36 -21.48
N ASN A 444 -8.12 -6.24 -22.46
CA ASN A 444 -6.82 -6.55 -23.05
C ASN A 444 -6.19 -5.32 -23.71
N LYS A 445 -7.00 -4.45 -24.32
CA LYS A 445 -6.50 -3.19 -24.89
C LYS A 445 -6.01 -2.25 -23.78
N VAL A 446 -6.83 -2.00 -22.76
CA VAL A 446 -6.48 -1.08 -21.67
C VAL A 446 -5.20 -1.51 -20.95
N ILE A 447 -5.02 -2.80 -20.66
CA ILE A 447 -3.81 -3.28 -19.98
C ILE A 447 -2.60 -3.24 -20.93
N ARG A 448 -2.74 -3.57 -22.22
CA ARG A 448 -1.65 -3.44 -23.20
C ARG A 448 -1.20 -2.01 -23.37
N ASP A 449 -2.14 -1.07 -23.48
CA ASP A 449 -1.86 0.37 -23.62
C ASP A 449 -1.18 0.94 -22.35
N ALA A 450 -1.29 0.25 -21.21
CA ALA A 450 -0.68 0.64 -19.94
C ALA A 450 0.68 -0.01 -19.67
N LEU A 451 1.11 -0.96 -20.51
CA LEU A 451 2.44 -1.59 -20.43
C LEU A 451 3.42 -0.84 -21.34
N PRO A 452 4.72 -0.79 -20.99
CA PRO A 452 5.73 -0.29 -21.91
C PRO A 452 5.75 -1.09 -23.22
N GLU A 453 6.12 -0.44 -24.32
CA GLU A 453 6.31 -1.16 -25.59
C GLU A 453 7.55 -2.08 -25.52
N SER A 454 7.46 -3.20 -26.21
CA SER A 454 8.56 -4.17 -26.35
C SER A 454 8.34 -5.01 -27.60
N GLU A 455 9.38 -5.27 -28.38
CA GLU A 455 9.32 -6.21 -29.50
C GLU A 455 9.52 -7.67 -29.04
N ASP A 456 9.99 -7.88 -27.81
CA ASP A 456 10.15 -9.21 -27.23
C ASP A 456 8.78 -9.80 -26.86
N ARG A 457 8.43 -10.92 -27.48
CA ARG A 457 7.18 -11.64 -27.21
C ARG A 457 7.07 -12.10 -25.76
N ARG A 458 8.20 -12.35 -25.09
CA ARG A 458 8.29 -12.78 -23.68
C ARG A 458 7.85 -11.68 -22.71
N LEU A 459 7.86 -10.43 -23.15
CA LEU A 459 7.49 -9.24 -22.38
C LEU A 459 6.09 -8.70 -22.74
N LYS A 460 5.32 -9.44 -23.54
CA LYS A 460 3.92 -9.10 -23.85
C LYS A 460 2.97 -9.56 -22.74
N LEU A 461 1.80 -8.92 -22.68
CA LEU A 461 0.77 -9.11 -21.65
C LEU A 461 0.51 -10.58 -21.26
N GLY A 462 0.30 -11.47 -22.24
CA GLY A 462 0.06 -12.90 -21.96
C GLY A 462 1.22 -13.57 -21.23
N ALA A 463 2.44 -13.43 -21.75
CA ALA A 463 3.64 -14.01 -21.14
C ALA A 463 3.96 -13.44 -19.75
N LEU A 464 3.72 -12.14 -19.54
CA LEU A 464 3.88 -11.49 -18.23
C LEU A 464 2.85 -12.00 -17.21
N HIS A 465 1.62 -12.25 -17.63
CA HIS A 465 0.60 -12.87 -16.80
C HIS A 465 0.97 -14.32 -16.45
N ASP A 466 1.28 -15.14 -17.45
CA ASP A 466 1.50 -16.58 -17.28
C ASP A 466 2.75 -16.87 -16.43
N SER A 467 3.76 -16.00 -16.51
CA SER A 467 4.94 -16.04 -15.64
C SER A 467 4.68 -15.47 -14.23
N GLY A 468 3.49 -14.95 -13.94
CA GLY A 468 3.12 -14.36 -12.65
C GLY A 468 3.94 -13.11 -12.30
N ARG A 469 4.28 -12.29 -13.30
CA ARG A 469 5.05 -11.05 -13.16
C ARG A 469 4.18 -9.78 -13.28
N LEU A 470 2.94 -9.91 -13.74
CA LEU A 470 2.06 -8.77 -13.99
C LEU A 470 1.48 -8.18 -12.68
N VAL A 471 1.62 -6.86 -12.52
CA VAL A 471 0.94 -6.06 -11.49
C VAL A 471 0.03 -5.05 -12.19
N ILE A 472 -1.25 -5.04 -11.85
CA ILE A 472 -2.24 -4.12 -12.41
C ILE A 472 -2.56 -3.08 -11.34
N ILE A 473 -2.17 -1.84 -11.61
CA ILE A 473 -2.34 -0.71 -10.71
C ILE A 473 -3.48 0.15 -11.26
N VAL A 474 -4.60 0.25 -10.55
CA VAL A 474 -5.79 0.97 -11.02
C VAL A 474 -6.10 2.15 -10.11
N ASP A 475 -6.02 3.35 -10.67
CA ASP A 475 -6.33 4.60 -9.98
C ASP A 475 -7.79 5.03 -10.18
N ASP A 476 -8.33 5.80 -9.23
CA ASP A 476 -9.66 6.45 -9.28
C ASP A 476 -10.86 5.49 -9.47
N VAL A 477 -10.79 4.29 -8.86
CA VAL A 477 -11.90 3.34 -8.90
C VAL A 477 -13.04 3.80 -7.98
N ASN A 478 -14.16 4.21 -8.57
CA ASN A 478 -15.41 4.39 -7.84
C ASN A 478 -16.17 3.05 -7.71
N PRO A 479 -16.34 2.49 -6.48
CA PRO A 479 -17.09 1.24 -6.25
C PRO A 479 -18.58 1.33 -6.60
N GLU A 480 -19.17 2.52 -6.62
CA GLU A 480 -20.58 2.75 -6.97
C GLU A 480 -20.81 2.71 -8.48
N LYS A 481 -19.75 2.77 -9.31
CA LYS A 481 -19.85 2.66 -10.77
C LYS A 481 -19.79 1.20 -11.22
N PRO A 482 -20.91 0.61 -11.73
CA PRO A 482 -20.93 -0.81 -12.12
C PRO A 482 -19.90 -1.17 -13.20
N ALA A 483 -19.57 -0.22 -14.08
CA ALA A 483 -18.56 -0.40 -15.12
C ALA A 483 -17.15 -0.62 -14.55
N HIS A 484 -16.80 0.09 -13.47
CA HIS A 484 -15.49 -0.06 -12.82
C HIS A 484 -15.40 -1.42 -12.11
N VAL A 485 -16.43 -1.78 -11.32
CA VAL A 485 -16.48 -3.08 -10.62
C VAL A 485 -16.47 -4.24 -11.62
N SER A 486 -17.23 -4.12 -12.72
CA SER A 486 -17.24 -5.14 -13.79
C SER A 486 -15.89 -5.26 -14.50
N PHE A 487 -15.17 -4.16 -14.69
CA PHE A 487 -13.81 -4.18 -15.24
C PHE A 487 -12.85 -4.94 -14.31
N ILE A 488 -12.85 -4.65 -13.01
CA ILE A 488 -11.98 -5.35 -12.04
C ILE A 488 -12.32 -6.86 -12.01
N LYS A 489 -13.60 -7.23 -12.02
CA LYS A 489 -14.02 -8.64 -12.13
C LYS A 489 -13.52 -9.29 -13.42
N ALA A 490 -13.62 -8.60 -14.55
CA ALA A 490 -13.11 -9.11 -15.83
C ALA A 490 -11.59 -9.30 -15.79
N VAL A 491 -10.84 -8.36 -15.19
CA VAL A 491 -9.40 -8.49 -14.96
C VAL A 491 -9.09 -9.72 -14.11
N ARG A 492 -9.82 -9.96 -13.01
CA ARG A 492 -9.61 -11.15 -12.17
C ARG A 492 -9.88 -12.46 -12.91
N ASN A 493 -10.87 -12.48 -13.80
CA ASN A 493 -11.20 -13.66 -14.60
C ASN A 493 -10.19 -13.92 -15.72
N LEU A 494 -9.74 -12.87 -16.42
CA LEU A 494 -8.83 -12.98 -17.56
C LEU A 494 -7.36 -13.12 -17.13
N TYR A 495 -7.00 -12.52 -16.00
CA TYR A 495 -5.62 -12.45 -15.49
C TYR A 495 -5.53 -12.86 -14.01
N PRO A 496 -5.93 -14.09 -13.64
CA PRO A 496 -6.02 -14.53 -12.23
C PRO A 496 -4.69 -14.47 -11.47
N GLN A 497 -3.55 -14.65 -12.14
CA GLN A 497 -2.21 -14.59 -11.55
C GLN A 497 -1.67 -13.17 -11.36
N ALA A 498 -2.35 -12.15 -11.92
CA ALA A 498 -1.91 -10.77 -11.78
C ALA A 498 -2.18 -10.26 -10.36
N ARG A 499 -1.23 -9.52 -9.79
CA ARG A 499 -1.43 -8.78 -8.55
C ARG A 499 -2.20 -7.49 -8.84
N LEU A 500 -3.20 -7.15 -8.02
CA LEU A 500 -3.93 -5.89 -8.13
C LEU A 500 -3.56 -4.92 -7.00
N ILE A 501 -3.31 -3.66 -7.36
CA ILE A 501 -3.23 -2.52 -6.43
C ILE A 501 -4.26 -1.50 -6.88
N VAL A 502 -5.30 -1.25 -6.10
CA VAL A 502 -6.45 -0.44 -6.52
C VAL A 502 -6.66 0.73 -5.57
N ALA A 503 -6.60 1.96 -6.07
CA ALA A 503 -7.05 3.11 -5.32
C ALA A 503 -8.56 3.31 -5.55
N ILE A 504 -9.31 3.34 -4.45
CA ILE A 504 -10.76 3.53 -4.47
C ILE A 504 -11.15 4.89 -3.94
N LYS A 505 -12.20 5.44 -4.52
CA LYS A 505 -12.89 6.62 -4.01
C LYS A 505 -14.14 6.19 -3.25
N LEU A 506 -14.13 6.35 -1.93
CA LEU A 506 -15.31 6.12 -1.09
C LEU A 506 -15.97 7.48 -0.77
N ASN A 507 -17.25 7.62 -1.08
CA ASN A 507 -18.03 8.84 -0.84
C ASN A 507 -18.59 8.93 0.60
N LEU A 508 -17.97 8.27 1.58
CA LEU A 508 -18.56 8.11 2.92
C LEU A 508 -17.71 8.73 4.03
N LEU A 509 -18.42 9.40 4.93
CA LEU A 509 -17.95 9.99 6.18
C LEU A 509 -17.47 8.93 7.20
N ASP A 510 -17.46 7.63 6.90
CA ASP A 510 -17.00 6.61 7.86
C ASP A 510 -16.45 5.36 7.15
N THR A 511 -15.29 5.51 6.50
CA THR A 511 -14.58 4.44 5.76
C THR A 511 -13.90 3.42 6.68
N GLU A 512 -13.78 3.71 7.98
CA GLU A 512 -13.06 2.84 8.91
C GLU A 512 -13.82 1.53 9.22
N ARG A 513 -15.11 1.45 8.88
CA ARG A 513 -15.97 0.30 9.23
C ARG A 513 -16.56 -0.43 8.03
N LEU A 514 -16.27 -0.03 6.80
CA LEU A 514 -16.85 -0.63 5.59
C LEU A 514 -15.78 -1.21 4.67
N ARG A 515 -15.90 -2.51 4.34
CA ARG A 515 -15.06 -3.18 3.34
C ARG A 515 -15.76 -3.14 1.99
N PRO A 516 -15.26 -2.40 1.00
CA PRO A 516 -15.95 -2.21 -0.27
C PRO A 516 -15.88 -3.47 -1.15
N ILE A 517 -17.01 -3.78 -1.81
CA ILE A 517 -17.12 -4.89 -2.75
C ILE A 517 -16.71 -4.37 -4.13
N ILE A 518 -15.45 -4.60 -4.51
CA ILE A 518 -14.88 -4.11 -5.77
C ILE A 518 -14.52 -5.22 -6.77
N GLY A 519 -14.95 -6.46 -6.51
CA GLY A 519 -14.65 -7.60 -7.39
C GLY A 519 -13.25 -8.18 -7.22
N ILE A 520 -12.62 -7.93 -6.08
CA ILE A 520 -11.37 -8.58 -5.65
C ILE A 520 -11.69 -9.41 -4.41
N ASP A 521 -11.37 -10.70 -4.46
CA ASP A 521 -11.43 -11.60 -3.30
C ASP A 521 -10.14 -11.41 -2.48
N ASN A 522 -10.25 -11.34 -1.14
CA ASN A 522 -9.14 -11.22 -0.18
C ASN A 522 -8.04 -10.19 -0.55
N TYR A 523 -8.12 -8.99 0.02
CA TYR A 523 -7.14 -7.92 -0.18
C TYR A 523 -6.81 -7.20 1.13
N ASP A 524 -5.63 -6.59 1.22
CA ASP A 524 -5.25 -5.68 2.30
C ASP A 524 -5.90 -4.30 2.07
N LEU A 525 -6.73 -3.82 3.00
CA LEU A 525 -7.37 -2.51 2.95
C LEU A 525 -6.53 -1.47 3.70
N LEU A 526 -5.92 -0.57 2.93
CA LEU A 526 -5.06 0.50 3.43
C LEU A 526 -5.78 1.85 3.35
N GLN A 527 -5.49 2.74 4.30
CA GLN A 527 -6.02 4.09 4.36
C GLN A 527 -4.90 5.12 4.41
N ILE A 528 -4.98 6.15 3.57
CA ILE A 528 -4.11 7.32 3.66
C ILE A 528 -4.73 8.33 4.63
N VAL A 529 -3.92 8.84 5.54
CA VAL A 529 -4.33 9.89 6.50
C VAL A 529 -3.57 11.19 6.27
N ALA A 530 -4.01 12.27 6.93
CA ALA A 530 -3.39 13.59 6.83
C ALA A 530 -1.89 13.55 7.24
N LEU A 531 -1.11 14.46 6.66
CA LEU A 531 0.32 14.56 6.92
C LEU A 531 0.55 15.03 8.36
N SER A 532 1.43 14.31 9.08
CA SER A 532 1.97 14.79 10.36
C SER A 532 2.89 15.99 10.16
N ARG A 533 3.16 16.73 11.24
CA ARG A 533 4.12 17.84 11.25
C ARG A 533 5.48 17.47 10.67
N GLY A 534 6.02 16.29 11.04
CA GLY A 534 7.29 15.79 10.50
C GLY A 534 7.22 15.49 9.00
N LYS A 535 6.10 14.97 8.49
CA LYS A 535 5.92 14.76 7.04
C LYS A 535 5.79 16.09 6.28
N VAL A 536 5.14 17.10 6.85
CA VAL A 536 5.12 18.46 6.30
C VAL A 536 6.53 19.03 6.23
N ARG A 537 7.35 18.86 7.28
CA ARG A 537 8.77 19.27 7.28
C ARG A 537 9.55 18.64 6.15
N THR A 538 9.50 17.31 6.00
CA THR A 538 10.18 16.62 4.90
C THR A 538 9.74 17.18 3.54
N PHE A 539 8.46 17.57 3.41
CA PHE A 539 7.95 18.17 2.18
C PHE A 539 8.55 19.56 1.93
N VAL A 540 8.56 20.43 2.94
CA VAL A 540 9.16 21.78 2.88
C VAL A 540 10.65 21.70 2.51
N GLU A 541 11.38 20.77 3.11
CA GLU A 541 12.81 20.56 2.85
C GLU A 541 13.08 20.10 1.42
N LYS A 542 12.34 19.08 0.95
CA LYS A 542 12.43 18.60 -0.45
C LYS A 542 12.00 19.66 -1.47
N TRP A 543 11.15 20.61 -1.09
CA TRP A 543 10.72 21.68 -1.99
C TRP A 543 11.84 22.66 -2.33
N HIS A 544 12.83 22.80 -1.44
CA HIS A 544 13.96 23.73 -1.56
C HIS A 544 13.51 25.18 -1.73
N LEU A 545 12.72 25.69 -0.78
CA LEU A 545 12.31 27.10 -0.76
C LEU A 545 13.52 28.07 -0.72
N PRO A 546 13.37 29.30 -1.24
CA PRO A 546 14.41 30.33 -1.15
C PRO A 546 14.91 30.56 0.29
N PRO A 547 16.22 30.85 0.52
CA PRO A 547 16.82 30.95 1.86
C PRO A 547 16.18 31.95 2.85
N ARG A 548 15.35 32.87 2.35
CA ARG A 548 14.57 33.80 3.17
C ARG A 548 13.50 33.11 4.02
N TYR A 549 13.04 31.93 3.61
CA TYR A 549 12.05 31.15 4.32
C TYR A 549 12.73 30.11 5.22
N GLN A 550 12.52 30.22 6.53
CA GLN A 550 13.03 29.23 7.49
C GLN A 550 12.07 28.05 7.59
N THR A 551 12.59 26.82 7.45
CA THR A 551 11.80 25.58 7.49
C THR A 551 10.90 25.48 8.71
N ASP A 552 11.44 25.70 9.92
CA ASP A 552 10.67 25.63 11.18
C ASP A 552 9.47 26.60 11.17
N THR A 553 9.66 27.80 10.64
CA THR A 553 8.62 28.82 10.54
C THR A 553 7.53 28.41 9.55
N VAL A 554 7.92 27.92 8.36
CA VAL A 554 6.97 27.48 7.33
C VAL A 554 6.15 26.27 7.81
N VAL A 555 6.79 25.30 8.48
CA VAL A 555 6.12 24.12 9.04
C VAL A 555 5.11 24.51 10.12
N ASP A 556 5.50 25.40 11.05
CA ASP A 556 4.58 25.89 12.09
C ASP A 556 3.39 26.64 11.50
N GLU A 557 3.65 27.41 10.46
CA GLU A 557 2.64 28.17 9.76
C GLU A 557 1.65 27.26 9.05
N ILE A 558 2.11 26.30 8.23
CA ILE A 558 1.23 25.33 7.57
C ILE A 558 0.37 24.61 8.60
N HIS A 559 0.96 24.11 9.70
CA HIS A 559 0.21 23.37 10.71
C HIS A 559 -0.83 24.22 11.44
N SER A 560 -0.44 25.39 11.95
CA SER A 560 -1.36 26.24 12.70
C SER A 560 -2.42 26.92 11.82
N ARG A 561 -2.09 27.29 10.58
CA ARG A 561 -3.01 27.97 9.65
C ARG A 561 -3.98 27.01 9.01
N PHE A 562 -3.53 25.82 8.57
CA PHE A 562 -4.44 24.85 7.96
C PHE A 562 -5.51 24.42 8.97
N GLN A 563 -5.11 24.16 10.22
CA GLN A 563 -6.06 23.92 11.31
C GLN A 563 -7.02 25.10 11.53
N ALA A 564 -6.54 26.35 11.49
CA ALA A 564 -7.38 27.54 11.67
C ALA A 564 -8.48 27.67 10.59
N LEU A 565 -8.11 27.40 9.34
CA LEU A 565 -8.98 27.55 8.17
C LEU A 565 -9.81 26.29 7.88
N GLY A 566 -9.63 25.23 8.65
CA GLY A 566 -10.25 23.93 8.40
C GLY A 566 -9.76 23.28 7.11
N ILE A 567 -8.51 23.57 6.70
CA ILE A 567 -7.87 22.94 5.55
C ILE A 567 -7.24 21.63 6.05
N PRO A 568 -7.59 20.47 5.47
CA PRO A 568 -6.95 19.21 5.84
C PRO A 568 -5.47 19.24 5.43
N GLN A 569 -4.60 18.67 6.25
CA GLN A 569 -3.15 18.68 5.99
C GLN A 569 -2.74 17.62 4.95
N THR A 570 -3.30 17.68 3.75
CA THR A 570 -2.98 16.75 2.66
C THR A 570 -1.79 17.24 1.83
N ALA A 571 -1.15 16.32 1.11
CA ALA A 571 -0.02 16.63 0.25
C ALA A 571 -0.36 17.65 -0.85
N ALA A 572 -1.59 17.62 -1.38
CA ALA A 572 -2.04 18.56 -2.40
C ALA A 572 -2.02 20.01 -1.90
N TYR A 573 -2.56 20.26 -0.70
CA TYR A 573 -2.62 21.62 -0.15
C TYR A 573 -1.24 22.15 0.23
N VAL A 574 -0.42 21.28 0.82
CA VAL A 574 0.97 21.65 1.15
C VAL A 574 1.73 22.01 -0.12
N ALA A 575 1.60 21.23 -1.20
CA ALA A 575 2.26 21.51 -2.48
C ALA A 575 1.82 22.85 -3.09
N ILE A 576 0.53 23.18 -3.07
CA ILE A 576 0.05 24.45 -3.63
C ILE A 576 0.52 25.63 -2.78
N TYR A 577 0.48 25.50 -1.45
CA TYR A 577 1.00 26.52 -0.55
C TYR A 577 2.48 26.80 -0.82
N LEU A 578 3.29 25.74 -0.96
CA LEU A 578 4.72 25.85 -1.25
C LEU A 578 5.01 26.45 -2.61
N ALA A 579 4.24 26.09 -3.65
CA ALA A 579 4.37 26.69 -4.98
C ALA A 579 4.10 28.20 -4.95
N VAL A 580 3.08 28.65 -4.21
CA VAL A 580 2.78 30.08 -4.06
C VAL A 580 3.91 30.83 -3.34
N LEU A 581 4.52 30.23 -2.31
CA LEU A 581 5.67 30.82 -1.61
C LEU A 581 6.91 30.96 -2.50
N GLU A 582 7.12 30.00 -3.41
CA GLU A 582 8.23 29.98 -4.35
C GLU A 582 8.10 31.09 -5.41
N GLU A 583 6.90 31.29 -5.98
CA GLU A 583 6.66 32.24 -7.08
C GLU A 583 6.59 33.71 -6.65
N SER A 584 6.33 33.99 -5.37
CA SER A 584 6.04 35.35 -4.89
C SER A 584 7.31 36.09 -4.45
N GLU A 585 7.79 37.06 -5.24
CA GLU A 585 8.93 37.92 -4.85
C GLU A 585 8.52 38.94 -3.77
N GLY A 586 9.19 38.92 -2.61
CA GLY A 586 8.92 39.86 -1.51
C GLY A 586 7.75 39.48 -0.60
N TYR A 587 7.30 38.23 -0.66
CA TYR A 587 6.15 37.74 0.09
C TYR A 587 6.49 37.46 1.56
N ASP A 588 5.83 38.20 2.44
CA ASP A 588 5.74 37.89 3.86
C ASP A 588 4.49 37.00 4.02
N PRO A 589 4.58 35.76 4.54
CA PRO A 589 3.52 34.74 4.59
C PRO A 589 2.16 35.11 5.22
N LEU A 590 1.99 36.37 5.62
CA LEU A 590 0.95 36.86 6.53
C LEU A 590 -0.42 37.13 5.90
N ASN A 591 -0.58 37.14 4.58
CA ASN A 591 -1.89 37.29 3.95
C ASN A 591 -2.40 35.94 3.43
N SER A 592 -3.02 35.18 4.33
CA SER A 592 -3.78 33.97 4.02
C SER A 592 -4.78 34.21 2.88
N SER A 593 -5.41 35.38 2.83
CA SER A 593 -6.30 35.81 1.74
C SER A 593 -5.64 35.70 0.37
N THR A 594 -4.37 36.09 0.22
CA THR A 594 -3.65 36.04 -1.07
C THR A 594 -3.24 34.62 -1.46
N VAL A 595 -2.85 33.76 -0.51
CA VAL A 595 -2.58 32.35 -0.82
C VAL A 595 -3.86 31.63 -1.20
N ILE A 596 -4.96 31.89 -0.49
CA ILE A 596 -6.28 31.37 -0.82
C ILE A 596 -6.70 31.90 -2.20
N GLU A 597 -6.56 33.19 -2.46
CA GLU A 597 -6.90 33.82 -3.75
C GLU A 597 -6.11 33.16 -4.89
N ASN A 598 -4.79 33.02 -4.78
CA ASN A 598 -3.97 32.34 -5.78
C ASN A 598 -4.37 30.87 -5.96
N PHE A 599 -4.71 30.17 -4.87
CA PHE A 599 -5.22 28.79 -4.91
C PHE A 599 -6.55 28.70 -5.68
N VAL A 600 -7.49 29.61 -5.41
CA VAL A 600 -8.79 29.66 -6.11
C VAL A 600 -8.60 30.09 -7.56
N GLU A 601 -7.75 31.07 -7.86
CA GLU A 601 -7.42 31.54 -9.21
C GLU A 601 -6.84 30.43 -10.09
N SER A 602 -5.90 29.67 -9.54
CA SER A 602 -5.31 28.51 -10.22
C SER A 602 -6.36 27.43 -10.48
N SER A 603 -7.22 27.14 -9.50
CA SER A 603 -8.30 26.16 -9.62
C SER A 603 -9.35 26.55 -10.67
N LEU A 604 -9.68 27.84 -10.77
CA LEU A 604 -10.61 28.38 -11.77
C LEU A 604 -9.98 28.58 -13.15
N GLN A 605 -8.74 28.13 -13.36
CA GLN A 605 -8.02 28.19 -14.63
C GLN A 605 -7.99 29.59 -15.25
N LYS A 606 -7.79 30.65 -14.43
CA LYS A 606 -7.76 32.07 -14.86
C LYS A 606 -6.90 32.33 -16.11
N HIS A 607 -5.86 31.51 -16.34
CA HIS A 607 -4.91 31.62 -17.45
C HIS A 607 -5.18 30.71 -18.67
N LYS A 608 -6.24 29.88 -18.67
CA LYS A 608 -6.70 29.14 -19.85
C LYS A 608 -8.02 29.73 -20.35
N PRO A 609 -8.02 30.59 -21.39
CA PRO A 609 -9.25 31.00 -22.03
C PRO A 609 -9.76 29.85 -22.91
N GLN A 610 -10.40 28.83 -22.30
CA GLN A 610 -11.18 27.88 -23.09
C GLN A 610 -12.57 28.47 -23.31
N PHE A 611 -12.84 28.79 -24.57
CA PHE A 611 -14.11 29.24 -25.14
C PHE A 611 -15.22 28.16 -25.02
N LEU A 612 -15.58 27.74 -23.80
CA LEU A 612 -16.67 26.77 -23.55
C LEU A 612 -18.04 27.44 -23.42
N PHE A 613 -18.08 28.72 -23.09
CA PHE A 613 -19.29 29.54 -23.00
C PHE A 613 -19.17 30.74 -23.96
N ARG A 614 -20.28 31.42 -24.27
CA ARG A 614 -20.25 32.69 -25.04
C ARG A 614 -19.16 33.59 -24.46
N SER A 615 -18.56 34.47 -25.26
CA SER A 615 -17.43 35.37 -24.93
C SER A 615 -17.64 36.32 -23.72
N SER A 616 -18.67 36.09 -22.91
CA SER A 616 -19.13 36.87 -21.77
C SER A 616 -19.08 36.13 -20.42
N PHE A 617 -18.50 34.93 -20.27
CA PHE A 617 -18.38 34.25 -18.96
C PHE A 617 -16.92 34.09 -18.53
N ASP A 618 -16.30 35.21 -18.16
CA ASP A 618 -14.91 35.30 -17.71
C ASP A 618 -14.72 34.98 -16.22
N TYR A 619 -13.48 35.03 -15.74
CA TYR A 619 -13.13 34.76 -14.33
C TYR A 619 -13.94 35.62 -13.34
N ARG A 620 -14.22 36.88 -13.66
CA ARG A 620 -14.99 37.77 -12.77
C ARG A 620 -16.43 37.30 -12.65
N ASN A 621 -17.02 36.85 -13.76
CA ASN A 621 -18.38 36.32 -13.78
C ASN A 621 -18.49 34.97 -13.06
N GLN A 622 -17.44 34.13 -13.12
CA GLN A 622 -17.38 32.90 -12.33
C GLN A 622 -17.39 33.19 -10.82
N ILE A 623 -16.58 34.15 -10.38
CA ILE A 623 -16.48 34.54 -8.98
C ILE A 623 -17.79 35.15 -8.47
N ASP A 624 -18.43 36.03 -9.25
CA ASP A 624 -19.73 36.60 -8.87
C ASP A 624 -20.84 35.54 -8.79
N TYR A 625 -20.89 34.62 -9.76
CA TYR A 625 -21.83 33.49 -9.73
C TYR A 625 -21.62 32.59 -8.50
N LEU A 626 -20.39 32.13 -8.26
CA LEU A 626 -20.09 31.26 -7.12
C LEU A 626 -20.30 31.98 -5.78
N GLY A 627 -20.02 33.29 -5.73
CA GLY A 627 -20.35 34.16 -4.61
C GLY A 627 -21.86 34.26 -4.35
N ALA A 628 -22.67 34.35 -5.41
CA ALA A 628 -24.13 34.35 -5.29
C ALA A 628 -24.67 33.01 -4.79
N ILE A 629 -24.13 31.88 -5.26
CA ILE A 629 -24.48 30.55 -4.73
C ILE A 629 -24.11 30.44 -3.25
N ALA A 630 -22.92 30.90 -2.87
CA ALA A 630 -22.48 30.91 -1.48
C ALA A 630 -23.38 31.79 -0.58
N GLU A 631 -23.85 32.94 -1.10
CA GLU A 631 -24.85 33.77 -0.41
C GLU A 631 -26.17 33.02 -0.19
N SER A 632 -26.70 32.31 -1.20
CA SER A 632 -27.91 31.49 -1.03
C SER A 632 -27.74 30.41 0.03
N MET A 633 -26.59 29.70 0.02
CA MET A 633 -26.25 28.72 1.06
C MET A 633 -26.23 29.33 2.46
N CYS A 634 -25.65 30.53 2.63
CA CYS A 634 -25.62 31.24 3.90
C CYS A 634 -27.02 31.65 4.36
N ARG A 635 -27.84 32.21 3.46
CA ARG A 635 -29.20 32.68 3.77
C ARG A 635 -30.13 31.56 4.20
N GLU A 636 -29.97 30.38 3.60
CA GLU A 636 -30.76 29.21 3.96
C GLU A 636 -30.11 28.36 5.07
N ASN A 637 -28.88 28.70 5.49
CA ASN A 637 -28.05 27.89 6.40
C ASN A 637 -27.95 26.41 5.95
N ARG A 638 -27.82 26.19 4.63
CA ARG A 638 -27.67 24.86 4.00
C ARG A 638 -26.41 24.86 3.14
N PHE A 639 -25.39 24.11 3.55
CA PHE A 639 -24.10 24.04 2.85
C PHE A 639 -23.89 22.72 2.11
N ILE A 640 -24.80 21.76 2.33
CA ILE A 640 -24.96 20.55 1.52
C ILE A 640 -26.38 20.58 0.98
N VAL A 641 -26.53 20.65 -0.34
CA VAL A 641 -27.80 20.98 -1.02
C VAL A 641 -28.10 19.98 -2.12
N ALA A 642 -29.36 19.82 -2.49
CA ALA A 642 -29.71 18.95 -3.61
C ALA A 642 -29.31 19.59 -4.95
N TYR A 643 -29.12 18.79 -6.02
CA TYR A 643 -28.85 19.34 -7.35
C TYR A 643 -29.96 20.30 -7.80
N GLU A 644 -31.22 19.98 -7.45
CA GLU A 644 -32.38 20.79 -7.78
C GLU A 644 -32.34 22.19 -7.14
N ASP A 645 -31.86 22.29 -5.90
CA ASP A 645 -31.70 23.57 -5.20
C ASP A 645 -30.61 24.42 -5.86
N LEU A 646 -29.45 23.83 -6.16
CA LEU A 646 -28.36 24.53 -6.85
C LEU A 646 -28.78 24.99 -8.24
N TYR A 647 -29.52 24.15 -8.98
CA TYR A 647 -30.07 24.49 -10.29
C TYR A 647 -31.02 25.68 -10.20
N LYS A 648 -31.91 25.70 -9.21
CA LYS A 648 -32.83 26.80 -8.96
C LYS A 648 -32.08 28.10 -8.68
N TRP A 649 -31.13 28.11 -7.75
CA TRP A 649 -30.34 29.31 -7.44
C TRP A 649 -29.52 29.80 -8.63
N THR A 650 -28.97 28.87 -9.42
CA THR A 650 -28.23 29.20 -10.64
C THR A 650 -29.13 29.90 -11.65
N LYS A 651 -30.34 29.37 -11.87
CA LYS A 651 -31.34 29.98 -12.74
C LYS A 651 -31.73 31.39 -12.25
N GLU A 652 -32.05 31.53 -10.98
CA GLU A 652 -32.44 32.82 -10.38
C GLU A 652 -31.35 33.89 -10.53
N HIS A 653 -30.07 33.53 -10.35
CA HIS A 653 -28.94 34.45 -10.55
C HIS A 653 -28.89 35.00 -11.98
N PHE A 654 -28.90 34.13 -13.00
CA PHE A 654 -28.76 34.56 -14.40
C PHE A 654 -30.01 35.23 -14.96
N GLU A 655 -31.21 34.81 -14.55
CA GLU A 655 -32.46 35.51 -14.86
C GLU A 655 -32.46 36.93 -14.27
N GLY A 656 -31.95 37.10 -13.03
CA GLY A 656 -31.84 38.38 -12.37
C GLY A 656 -30.94 39.40 -13.07
N ILE A 657 -29.91 38.94 -13.78
CA ILE A 657 -28.99 39.80 -14.56
C ILE A 657 -29.28 39.79 -16.07
N GLY A 658 -30.33 39.10 -16.50
CA GLY A 658 -30.77 39.04 -17.90
C GLY A 658 -29.80 38.33 -18.85
N GLN A 659 -29.05 37.32 -18.38
CA GLN A 659 -28.14 36.53 -19.21
C GLN A 659 -28.67 35.11 -19.43
N GLU A 660 -28.55 34.61 -20.67
CA GLU A 660 -28.98 33.26 -21.02
C GLU A 660 -27.78 32.29 -21.02
N HIS A 661 -27.82 31.30 -20.13
CA HIS A 661 -26.82 30.24 -20.02
C HIS A 661 -27.48 28.87 -19.89
N ASP A 662 -26.76 27.82 -20.31
CA ASP A 662 -27.13 26.44 -20.01
C ASP A 662 -26.69 26.10 -18.58
N HIS A 663 -27.60 26.32 -17.62
CA HIS A 663 -27.34 26.15 -16.19
C HIS A 663 -26.83 24.74 -15.83
N SER A 664 -27.31 23.70 -16.53
CA SER A 664 -26.86 22.32 -16.28
C SER A 664 -25.41 22.11 -16.72
N LYS A 665 -25.02 22.66 -17.88
CA LYS A 665 -23.61 22.62 -18.32
C LYS A 665 -22.71 23.44 -17.40
N LEU A 666 -23.21 24.58 -16.90
CA LEU A 666 -22.45 25.43 -16.00
C LEU A 666 -22.17 24.75 -14.65
N ILE A 667 -23.18 24.12 -14.04
CA ILE A 667 -23.00 23.37 -12.79
C ILE A 667 -22.03 22.21 -13.00
N ARG A 668 -22.19 21.44 -14.08
CA ARG A 668 -21.24 20.35 -14.41
C ARG A 668 -19.83 20.87 -14.62
N HIS A 669 -19.65 22.03 -15.25
CA HIS A 669 -18.33 22.64 -15.41
C HIS A 669 -17.64 22.86 -14.06
N PHE A 670 -18.34 23.37 -13.05
CA PHE A 670 -17.77 23.57 -11.71
C PHE A 670 -17.58 22.28 -10.90
N ILE A 671 -18.36 21.23 -11.17
CA ILE A 671 -18.12 19.87 -10.63
C ILE A 671 -16.86 19.27 -11.27
N ASP A 672 -16.70 19.40 -12.58
CA ASP A 672 -15.55 18.89 -13.33
C ASP A 672 -14.27 19.66 -12.98
N ALA A 673 -14.37 20.97 -12.78
CA ALA A 673 -13.31 21.84 -12.26
C ALA A 673 -13.02 21.66 -10.76
N LYS A 674 -13.73 20.75 -10.09
CA LYS A 674 -13.56 20.41 -8.66
C LYS A 674 -13.84 21.55 -7.68
N VAL A 675 -14.63 22.55 -8.09
CA VAL A 675 -15.14 23.59 -7.20
C VAL A 675 -16.31 23.04 -6.36
N PHE A 676 -17.23 22.32 -7.00
CA PHE A 676 -18.29 21.57 -6.32
C PHE A 676 -17.92 20.08 -6.22
N ALA A 677 -18.34 19.46 -5.11
CA ALA A 677 -18.45 18.01 -4.97
C ALA A 677 -19.89 17.59 -5.25
N ASP A 678 -20.08 16.41 -5.83
CA ASP A 678 -21.38 15.77 -6.07
C ASP A 678 -21.34 14.35 -5.51
N GLU A 679 -22.08 14.13 -4.43
CA GLU A 679 -22.15 12.86 -3.68
C GLU A 679 -23.60 12.42 -3.53
N GLY A 680 -24.09 11.60 -4.46
CA GLY A 680 -25.42 10.98 -4.34
C GLY A 680 -26.57 11.99 -4.25
N ASN A 681 -26.57 13.00 -5.13
CA ASN A 681 -27.49 14.14 -5.14
C ASN A 681 -27.23 15.19 -4.04
N SER A 682 -26.14 15.08 -3.30
CA SER A 682 -25.69 16.12 -2.36
C SER A 682 -24.55 16.91 -2.99
N ILE A 683 -24.79 18.19 -3.26
CA ILE A 683 -23.80 19.14 -3.79
C ILE A 683 -23.36 20.09 -2.70
N TYR A 684 -22.06 20.32 -2.64
CA TYR A 684 -21.46 21.29 -1.73
C TYR A 684 -20.18 21.83 -2.35
N PHE A 685 -19.72 23.00 -1.87
CA PHE A 685 -18.37 23.45 -2.20
C PHE A 685 -17.38 22.41 -1.69
N ARG A 686 -16.60 21.84 -2.60
CA ARG A 686 -15.72 20.70 -2.31
C ARG A 686 -14.83 20.95 -1.10
N TYR A 687 -14.40 22.20 -0.92
CA TYR A 687 -13.61 22.63 0.21
C TYR A 687 -14.28 23.77 0.97
N ASN A 688 -14.16 23.73 2.30
CA ASN A 688 -14.61 24.84 3.14
C ASN A 688 -13.89 26.15 2.77
N ILE A 689 -12.63 26.08 2.33
CA ILE A 689 -11.90 27.28 1.88
C ILE A 689 -12.51 27.92 0.63
N PHE A 690 -13.06 27.13 -0.30
CA PHE A 690 -13.79 27.68 -1.45
C PHE A 690 -15.04 28.41 -0.99
N LEU A 691 -15.87 27.74 -0.18
CA LEU A 691 -17.05 28.36 0.41
C LEU A 691 -16.66 29.66 1.13
N SER A 692 -15.67 29.63 2.01
CA SER A 692 -15.26 30.80 2.78
C SER A 692 -14.73 31.93 1.88
N PHE A 693 -13.99 31.60 0.82
CA PHE A 693 -13.50 32.56 -0.15
C PHE A 693 -14.63 33.21 -0.94
N PHE A 694 -15.59 32.43 -1.46
CA PHE A 694 -16.72 32.98 -2.22
C PHE A 694 -17.68 33.78 -1.35
N ILE A 695 -17.89 33.40 -0.08
CA ILE A 695 -18.61 34.24 0.89
C ILE A 695 -17.87 35.57 1.09
N ALA A 696 -16.55 35.53 1.33
CA ALA A 696 -15.73 36.73 1.53
C ALA A 696 -15.76 37.67 0.32
N HIS A 697 -15.60 37.12 -0.88
CA HIS A 697 -15.66 37.89 -2.12
C HIS A 697 -17.06 38.49 -2.35
N ARG A 698 -18.11 37.73 -2.02
CA ARG A 698 -19.49 38.23 -2.09
C ARG A 698 -19.75 39.36 -1.10
N MET A 699 -19.16 39.31 0.11
CA MET A 699 -19.21 40.43 1.07
C MET A 699 -18.51 41.68 0.55
N GLN A 700 -17.44 41.54 -0.26
CA GLN A 700 -16.76 42.66 -0.91
C GLN A 700 -17.59 43.27 -2.05
N GLN A 701 -18.27 42.45 -2.83
CA GLN A 701 -19.08 42.91 -3.98
C GLN A 701 -20.47 43.44 -3.56
N SER A 702 -21.05 42.89 -2.49
CA SER A 702 -22.42 43.17 -2.06
C SER A 702 -22.46 43.72 -0.63
N VAL A 703 -22.61 45.05 -0.51
CA VAL A 703 -22.78 45.73 0.77
C VAL A 703 -24.02 45.23 1.52
N SER A 704 -25.10 44.89 0.81
CA SER A 704 -26.33 44.36 1.43
C SER A 704 -26.10 42.98 2.05
N PHE A 705 -25.34 42.10 1.38
CA PHE A 705 -24.97 40.81 1.94
C PHE A 705 -24.01 40.94 3.13
N ARG A 706 -23.00 41.81 3.03
CA ARG A 706 -22.11 42.11 4.16
C ARG A 706 -22.88 42.61 5.38
N ASN A 707 -23.78 43.58 5.20
CA ASN A 707 -24.59 44.10 6.29
C ASN A 707 -25.51 43.02 6.88
N TRP A 708 -26.06 42.13 6.05
CA TRP A 708 -26.81 40.97 6.52
C TRP A 708 -25.93 40.01 7.36
N MET A 709 -24.68 39.78 6.98
CA MET A 709 -23.73 38.95 7.74
C MET A 709 -23.36 39.56 9.11
N LEU A 710 -23.33 40.89 9.20
CA LEU A 710 -23.02 41.60 10.45
C LEU A 710 -24.23 41.67 11.40
N GLN A 711 -25.46 41.53 10.91
CA GLN A 711 -26.68 41.59 11.72
C GLN A 711 -26.94 40.31 12.53
N ASP A 712 -27.75 40.44 13.58
CA ASP A 712 -28.27 39.33 14.40
C ASP A 712 -27.20 38.36 14.91
N ASN A 713 -25.99 38.86 15.17
CA ASN A 713 -24.81 38.10 15.57
C ASN A 713 -24.37 37.00 14.57
N ARG A 714 -24.84 37.00 13.31
CA ARG A 714 -24.51 35.93 12.35
C ARG A 714 -23.00 35.77 12.17
N TYR A 715 -22.25 36.87 12.18
CA TYR A 715 -20.80 36.91 11.99
C TYR A 715 -20.00 35.97 12.90
N VAL A 716 -20.52 35.61 14.08
CA VAL A 716 -19.84 34.70 15.02
C VAL A 716 -19.61 33.32 14.42
N ASN A 717 -20.46 32.91 13.48
CA ASN A 717 -20.34 31.67 12.74
C ASN A 717 -19.47 31.81 11.49
N TYR A 718 -19.03 33.02 11.11
CA TYR A 718 -18.34 33.30 9.85
C TYR A 718 -16.97 33.98 10.04
N ILE A 719 -16.30 33.70 11.16
CA ILE A 719 -15.01 34.35 11.52
C ILE A 719 -13.94 34.11 10.45
N SER A 720 -13.86 32.90 9.89
CA SER A 720 -12.90 32.56 8.83
C SER A 720 -13.18 33.32 7.54
N GLU A 721 -14.45 33.54 7.21
CA GLU A 721 -14.86 34.36 6.07
C GLU A 721 -14.50 35.84 6.27
N PHE A 722 -14.69 36.35 7.50
CA PHE A 722 -14.25 37.70 7.85
C PHE A 722 -12.72 37.84 7.86
N ASP A 723 -11.97 36.78 8.19
CA ASP A 723 -10.50 36.73 8.01
C ASP A 723 -10.10 37.05 6.57
N ILE A 724 -10.70 36.32 5.62
CA ILE A 724 -10.42 36.47 4.19
C ILE A 724 -10.91 37.86 3.72
N TYR A 725 -12.14 38.23 4.06
CA TYR A 725 -12.76 39.48 3.63
C TYR A 725 -11.99 40.72 4.05
N CYS A 726 -11.57 40.79 5.32
CA CYS A 726 -10.77 41.91 5.81
C CYS A 726 -9.42 42.00 5.10
N GLY A 727 -8.87 40.88 4.63
CA GLY A 727 -7.65 40.85 3.80
C GLY A 727 -7.87 41.35 2.38
N LEU A 728 -9.06 41.10 1.81
CA LEU A 728 -9.49 41.62 0.50
C LEU A 728 -9.85 43.12 0.56
N SER A 729 -10.45 43.57 1.66
CA SER A 729 -10.96 44.94 1.87
C SER A 729 -10.18 45.69 2.95
N ARG A 730 -8.87 45.87 2.74
CA ARG A 730 -7.88 46.31 3.75
C ARG A 730 -8.13 47.67 4.42
N GLN A 731 -9.02 48.50 3.86
CA GLN A 731 -9.35 49.85 4.35
C GLN A 731 -10.73 49.95 5.03
N ASP A 732 -11.44 48.84 5.24
CA ASP A 732 -12.79 48.83 5.80
C ASP A 732 -12.81 49.12 7.32
N GLU A 733 -12.71 50.41 7.66
CA GLU A 733 -12.76 50.86 9.04
C GLU A 733 -14.13 50.62 9.70
N GLU A 734 -15.22 50.69 8.93
CA GLU A 734 -16.59 50.50 9.43
C GLU A 734 -16.77 49.11 10.05
N THR A 735 -16.25 48.07 9.38
CA THR A 735 -16.31 46.69 9.86
C THR A 735 -15.50 46.51 11.14
N LEU A 736 -14.34 47.18 11.27
CA LEU A 736 -13.53 47.13 12.48
C LEU A 736 -14.22 47.80 13.67
N GLU A 737 -14.84 48.96 13.45
CA GLU A 737 -15.60 49.67 14.47
C GLU A 737 -16.84 48.88 14.89
N PHE A 738 -17.53 48.23 13.94
CA PHE A 738 -18.64 47.32 14.24
C PHE A 738 -18.21 46.23 15.21
N PHE A 739 -17.15 45.47 14.90
CA PHE A 739 -16.69 44.40 15.80
C PHE A 739 -16.23 44.92 17.16
N GLY A 740 -15.60 46.10 17.20
CA GLY A 740 -15.21 46.74 18.45
C GLY A 740 -16.41 47.12 19.34
N ASN A 741 -17.49 47.61 18.75
CA ASN A 741 -18.73 47.98 19.47
C ASN A 741 -19.54 46.76 19.91
N GLU A 742 -19.63 45.74 19.05
CA GLU A 742 -20.29 44.48 19.37
C GLU A 742 -19.59 43.76 20.52
N PHE A 743 -18.25 43.65 20.45
CA PHE A 743 -17.46 43.07 21.53
C PHE A 743 -17.70 43.83 22.84
N ALA A 744 -17.67 45.17 22.83
CA ALA A 744 -17.95 45.98 24.02
C ALA A 744 -19.38 45.78 24.56
N THR A 745 -20.36 45.58 23.68
CA THR A 745 -21.76 45.31 24.07
C THR A 745 -21.89 43.96 24.76
N PHE A 746 -21.28 42.91 24.21
CA PHE A 746 -21.26 41.60 24.86
C PHE A 746 -20.43 41.60 26.14
N GLU A 747 -19.34 42.35 26.17
CA GLU A 747 -18.51 42.54 27.35
C GLU A 747 -19.31 43.16 28.49
N ALA A 748 -20.06 44.23 28.23
CA ALA A 748 -20.94 44.86 29.23
C ALA A 748 -22.04 43.91 29.73
N LYS A 749 -22.65 43.11 28.84
CA LYS A 749 -23.64 42.09 29.22
C LYS A 749 -23.01 41.00 30.10
N LEU A 750 -21.82 40.54 29.74
CA LEU A 750 -21.10 39.50 30.49
C LEU A 750 -20.65 40.03 31.84
N GLU A 751 -20.11 41.25 31.91
CA GLU A 751 -19.77 41.92 33.17
C GLU A 751 -21.00 42.04 34.07
N ALA A 752 -22.14 42.48 33.55
CA ALA A 752 -23.38 42.57 34.31
C ALA A 752 -23.79 41.21 34.95
N LEU A 753 -23.66 40.10 34.20
CA LEU A 753 -23.93 38.74 34.70
C LEU A 753 -22.94 38.29 35.77
N LEU A 754 -21.71 38.78 35.73
CA LEU A 754 -20.61 38.39 36.61
C LEU A 754 -20.46 39.29 37.84
N THR A 755 -21.00 40.51 37.82
CA THR A 755 -20.98 41.49 38.93
C THR A 755 -21.33 40.91 40.31
N PRO A 756 -22.35 40.03 40.45
CA PRO A 756 -22.73 39.46 41.76
C PRO A 756 -21.68 38.51 42.37
N LEU A 757 -20.70 38.06 41.60
CA LEU A 757 -19.78 36.99 42.01
C LEU A 757 -18.48 37.51 42.67
N SER A 758 -18.35 38.82 42.94
CA SER A 758 -17.16 39.46 43.56
C SER A 758 -15.87 39.33 42.73
N TRP A 759 -15.90 39.69 41.43
CA TRP A 759 -14.80 39.47 40.48
C TRP A 759 -13.90 40.72 40.37
N THR A 760 -13.07 40.97 41.39
CA THR A 760 -12.12 42.11 41.37
C THR A 760 -10.64 41.71 41.45
N ASP A 761 -10.34 40.43 41.64
CA ASP A 761 -8.95 39.96 41.65
C ASP A 761 -8.36 40.02 40.25
N ARG A 762 -7.19 40.64 40.14
CA ARG A 762 -6.40 40.57 38.91
C ARG A 762 -5.77 39.19 38.82
N LEU A 763 -5.39 38.75 37.62
CA LEU A 763 -4.71 37.46 37.45
C LEU A 763 -3.47 37.35 38.35
N GLU A 764 -2.79 38.48 38.56
CA GLU A 764 -1.59 38.58 39.40
C GLU A 764 -1.84 38.28 40.89
N THR A 765 -3.09 38.39 41.36
CA THR A 765 -3.48 38.23 42.77
C THR A 765 -4.22 36.92 43.05
N LEU A 766 -4.48 36.10 42.03
CA LEU A 766 -5.12 34.79 42.17
C LEU A 766 -4.21 33.80 42.93
N SER A 767 -4.73 33.20 44.01
CA SER A 767 -4.05 32.13 44.74
C SER A 767 -4.07 30.82 43.94
N VAL A 768 -2.90 30.29 43.59
CA VAL A 768 -2.74 29.00 42.90
C VAL A 768 -2.42 27.91 43.93
N PRO A 769 -2.79 26.62 43.72
CA PRO A 769 -2.43 25.55 44.64
C PRO A 769 -0.94 25.56 45.01
N ALA A 770 -0.67 25.53 46.32
CA ALA A 770 0.69 25.49 46.85
C ALA A 770 1.32 24.13 46.53
N VAL A 771 2.53 24.17 45.97
CA VAL A 771 3.34 22.99 45.63
C VAL A 771 4.58 22.95 46.51
N LYS A 772 5.15 21.76 46.74
CA LYS A 772 6.37 21.62 47.53
C LYS A 772 7.56 22.19 46.76
N LYS A 773 8.63 22.59 47.46
CA LYS A 773 9.89 23.03 46.82
C LYS A 773 10.40 22.00 45.79
N THR A 774 10.30 20.72 46.11
CA THR A 774 10.64 19.60 45.20
C THR A 774 9.83 19.57 43.91
N ASP A 775 8.58 20.05 43.93
CA ASP A 775 7.73 20.12 42.74
C ASP A 775 8.17 21.28 41.83
N VAL A 776 8.54 22.42 42.42
CA VAL A 776 9.08 23.59 41.68
C VAL A 776 10.42 23.23 41.03
N GLU A 777 11.30 22.55 41.77
CA GLU A 777 12.56 22.04 41.24
C GLU A 777 12.35 21.02 40.12
N ALA A 778 11.40 20.09 40.28
CA ALA A 778 11.06 19.12 39.23
C ALA A 778 10.47 19.79 37.98
N PHE A 779 9.60 20.78 38.15
CA PHE A 779 8.99 21.56 37.08
C PHE A 779 10.04 22.32 36.26
N THR A 780 10.84 23.14 36.95
CA THR A 780 11.91 23.91 36.32
C THR A 780 12.88 22.98 35.62
N LYS A 781 13.42 21.95 36.32
CA LYS A 781 14.33 20.95 35.75
C LYS A 781 13.76 20.21 34.52
N SER A 782 12.45 19.97 34.47
CA SER A 782 11.79 19.37 33.31
C SER A 782 11.84 20.29 32.09
N ILE A 783 11.44 21.55 32.23
CA ILE A 783 11.48 22.53 31.12
C ILE A 783 12.91 22.78 30.67
N GLU A 784 13.78 22.99 31.64
CA GLU A 784 15.23 23.07 31.53
C GLU A 784 15.84 21.96 30.66
N THR A 785 15.54 20.70 30.97
CA THR A 785 16.03 19.54 30.21
C THR A 785 15.56 19.62 28.74
N GLN A 786 14.34 20.11 28.48
CA GLN A 786 13.80 20.19 27.13
C GLN A 786 14.34 21.38 26.33
N LEU A 787 14.59 22.54 26.98
CA LEU A 787 15.18 23.72 26.35
C LEU A 787 16.67 23.54 26.03
N THR A 788 17.37 22.67 26.76
CA THR A 788 18.80 22.39 26.57
C THR A 788 19.07 21.16 25.73
N LYS A 789 18.08 20.27 25.54
CA LYS A 789 18.22 19.10 24.69
C LYS A 789 18.61 19.55 23.28
N ALA A 790 19.78 19.10 22.81
CA ALA A 790 20.18 19.17 21.40
C ALA A 790 19.32 18.19 20.59
N ALA A 791 18.02 18.44 20.58
CA ALA A 791 17.02 17.65 19.90
C ALA A 791 16.99 18.06 18.42
N SER A 792 17.05 17.07 17.54
CA SER A 792 16.86 17.32 16.11
C SER A 792 15.44 17.88 15.86
N PRO A 793 15.19 18.54 14.72
CA PRO A 793 13.86 18.98 14.35
C PRO A 793 12.81 17.86 14.42
N GLU A 794 13.19 16.63 14.07
CA GLU A 794 12.32 15.44 14.11
C GLU A 794 11.89 15.09 15.54
N GLU A 795 12.82 15.09 16.49
CA GLU A 795 12.50 14.83 17.90
C GLU A 795 11.53 15.88 18.48
N ARG A 796 11.67 17.14 18.05
CA ARG A 796 10.77 18.23 18.46
C ARG A 796 9.38 18.05 17.86
N ASP A 797 9.30 17.68 16.58
CA ASP A 797 8.02 17.44 15.91
C ASP A 797 7.26 16.24 16.50
N GLU A 798 7.96 15.18 16.92
CA GLU A 798 7.34 14.06 17.64
C GLU A 798 6.75 14.48 18.99
N GLU A 799 7.47 15.30 19.76
CA GLU A 799 7.00 15.83 21.04
C GLU A 799 5.76 16.72 20.87
N ILE A 800 5.72 17.55 19.83
CA ILE A 800 4.54 18.36 19.49
C ILE A 800 3.38 17.45 19.06
N SER A 801 3.64 16.45 18.23
CA SER A 801 2.60 15.57 17.70
C SER A 801 1.94 14.73 18.80
N LYS A 802 2.67 14.30 19.83
CA LYS A 802 2.11 13.60 21.00
C LYS A 802 1.14 14.46 21.82
N GLN A 803 1.29 15.79 21.77
CA GLN A 803 0.44 16.74 22.51
C GLN A 803 -0.85 17.09 21.74
N VAL A 804 -0.89 16.84 20.42
CA VAL A 804 -2.03 17.12 19.54
C VAL A 804 -2.65 15.77 19.15
N ALA A 805 -3.45 15.20 20.04
CA ALA A 805 -4.19 13.98 19.75
C ALA A 805 -5.17 14.21 18.58
N ASP A 806 -5.10 13.34 17.57
CA ASP A 806 -6.04 13.13 16.46
C ASP A 806 -6.88 14.35 16.03
N THR A 807 -6.33 15.19 15.14
CA THR A 807 -7.19 16.07 14.34
C THR A 807 -7.94 15.21 13.33
N GLU A 808 -9.21 14.95 13.62
CA GLU A 808 -10.18 14.33 12.71
C GLU A 808 -10.26 15.08 11.37
N ASP A 809 -10.49 14.35 10.29
CA ASP A 809 -10.71 14.91 8.95
C ASP A 809 -11.85 15.93 8.98
N VAL A 810 -11.54 17.18 8.62
CA VAL A 810 -12.50 18.30 8.62
C VAL A 810 -13.56 18.05 7.54
N LYS A 811 -14.75 17.62 7.97
CA LYS A 811 -15.90 17.42 7.07
C LYS A 811 -16.71 18.72 6.92
N PRO A 812 -17.29 18.98 5.73
CA PRO A 812 -18.24 20.08 5.56
C PRO A 812 -19.42 19.89 6.50
N GLN A 813 -19.76 20.92 7.29
CA GLN A 813 -20.96 20.89 8.11
C GLN A 813 -22.17 21.15 7.22
N ALA A 814 -23.20 20.30 7.33
CA ALA A 814 -24.46 20.47 6.56
C ALA A 814 -25.14 21.81 6.86
N GLN A 815 -25.06 22.25 8.13
CA GLN A 815 -25.61 23.50 8.65
C GLN A 815 -24.66 24.06 9.69
N ARG A 816 -24.59 25.40 9.83
CA ARG A 816 -23.86 26.03 10.93
C ARG A 816 -24.77 26.12 12.15
N PRO A 817 -24.30 25.75 13.36
CA PRO A 817 -25.12 25.75 14.57
C PRO A 817 -25.47 27.18 15.00
N GLU A 818 -26.62 27.34 15.65
CA GLU A 818 -26.96 28.60 16.29
C GLU A 818 -26.11 28.79 17.56
N VAL A 819 -25.48 29.96 17.71
CA VAL A 819 -24.67 30.29 18.88
C VAL A 819 -25.54 30.98 19.93
N ILE A 820 -25.95 30.19 20.92
CA ILE A 820 -26.81 30.66 22.01
C ILE A 820 -25.96 31.05 23.24
N GLY A 821 -26.32 32.16 23.87
CA GLY A 821 -25.75 32.60 25.15
C GLY A 821 -24.70 33.69 25.03
N THR A 822 -24.51 34.45 26.12
CA THR A 822 -23.64 35.64 26.13
C THR A 822 -22.16 35.31 26.06
N LEU A 823 -21.70 34.27 26.77
CA LEU A 823 -20.28 33.91 26.83
C LEU A 823 -19.73 33.40 25.48
N PRO A 824 -20.36 32.44 24.78
CA PRO A 824 -19.90 32.02 23.46
C PRO A 824 -19.85 33.18 22.46
N ASN A 825 -20.89 34.02 22.43
CA ASN A 825 -20.93 35.21 21.58
C ASN A 825 -19.78 36.18 21.92
N TRP A 826 -19.53 36.47 23.20
CA TRP A 826 -18.41 37.33 23.61
C TRP A 826 -17.04 36.81 23.12
N VAL A 827 -16.78 35.50 23.27
CA VAL A 827 -15.52 34.88 22.80
C VAL A 827 -15.40 34.96 21.28
N LEU A 828 -16.47 34.63 20.55
CA LEU A 828 -16.46 34.65 19.09
C LEU A 828 -16.37 36.09 18.53
N SER A 829 -16.99 37.08 19.19
CA SER A 829 -16.84 38.49 18.86
C SER A 829 -15.41 38.98 19.09
N LEU A 830 -14.76 38.59 20.19
CA LEU A 830 -13.35 38.89 20.42
C LEU A 830 -12.47 38.34 19.31
N ARG A 831 -12.72 37.10 18.88
CA ARG A 831 -11.99 36.45 17.78
C ARG A 831 -12.21 37.17 16.45
N ALA A 832 -13.46 37.45 16.07
CA ALA A 832 -13.79 38.22 14.86
C ALA A 832 -13.09 39.59 14.84
N TYR A 833 -13.14 40.30 15.97
CA TYR A 833 -12.50 41.59 16.13
C TYR A 833 -10.96 41.52 16.01
N THR A 834 -10.36 40.49 16.59
CA THR A 834 -8.91 40.22 16.53
C THR A 834 -8.46 39.96 15.09
N VAL A 835 -9.17 39.08 14.39
CA VAL A 835 -8.90 38.72 13.00
C VAL A 835 -9.09 39.92 12.06
N ALA A 836 -10.12 40.74 12.29
CA ALA A 836 -10.33 41.95 11.49
C ALA A 836 -9.15 42.93 11.64
N LEU A 837 -8.68 43.19 12.87
CA LEU A 837 -7.53 44.08 13.10
C LEU A 837 -6.25 43.59 12.41
N LYS A 838 -6.01 42.27 12.40
CA LYS A 838 -4.85 41.65 11.73
C LYS A 838 -4.78 42.01 10.25
N ASN A 839 -5.91 41.92 9.54
CA ASN A 839 -5.96 42.00 8.08
C ASN A 839 -6.27 43.40 7.53
N LEU A 840 -6.90 44.27 8.32
CA LEU A 840 -7.20 45.64 7.91
C LEU A 840 -5.94 46.51 7.96
N GLU A 841 -5.11 46.35 6.95
CA GLU A 841 -3.77 46.94 6.88
C GLU A 841 -3.79 48.45 6.73
N ASN A 842 -4.75 49.00 5.99
CA ASN A 842 -4.79 50.41 5.59
C ASN A 842 -5.58 51.28 6.57
N ILE A 843 -5.55 50.92 7.87
CA ILE A 843 -6.14 51.68 8.97
C ILE A 843 -5.07 52.55 9.64
N PRO A 844 -5.36 53.82 9.99
CA PRO A 844 -4.42 54.70 10.69
C PRO A 844 -3.84 54.07 11.97
N ARG A 845 -2.54 54.32 12.22
CA ARG A 845 -1.80 53.74 13.36
C ARG A 845 -2.49 53.97 14.71
N GLU A 846 -2.93 55.20 14.97
CA GLU A 846 -3.61 55.57 16.23
C GLU A 846 -4.86 54.71 16.47
N LYS A 847 -5.68 54.51 15.43
CA LYS A 847 -6.87 53.65 15.52
C LYS A 847 -6.47 52.20 15.73
N LYS A 848 -5.48 51.67 15.00
CA LYS A 848 -4.98 50.30 15.20
C LYS A 848 -4.50 50.09 16.63
N GLU A 849 -3.73 51.01 17.19
CA GLU A 849 -3.24 50.95 18.56
C GLU A 849 -4.38 50.98 19.57
N ARG A 850 -5.40 51.83 19.35
CA ARG A 850 -6.62 51.88 20.17
C ARG A 850 -7.38 50.55 20.16
N HIS A 851 -7.60 49.96 18.97
CA HIS A 851 -8.28 48.66 18.84
C HIS A 851 -7.45 47.52 19.42
N LEU A 852 -6.12 47.52 19.19
CA LEU A 852 -5.19 46.53 19.73
C LEU A 852 -5.18 46.52 21.26
N SER A 853 -5.19 47.69 21.91
CA SER A 853 -5.28 47.78 23.37
C SER A 853 -6.58 47.16 23.92
N LYS A 854 -7.72 47.35 23.22
CA LYS A 854 -8.99 46.70 23.59
C LYS A 854 -8.94 45.17 23.39
N ILE A 855 -8.36 44.71 22.29
CA ILE A 855 -8.19 43.28 22.00
C ILE A 855 -7.31 42.61 23.05
N LEU A 856 -6.17 43.21 23.40
CA LEU A 856 -5.29 42.72 24.48
C LEU A 856 -6.05 42.61 25.79
N ALA A 857 -6.80 43.64 26.18
CA ALA A 857 -7.60 43.61 27.40
C ALA A 857 -8.69 42.52 27.37
N GLY A 858 -9.34 42.31 26.22
CA GLY A 858 -10.34 41.26 26.03
C GLY A 858 -9.77 39.85 26.19
N TRP A 859 -8.63 39.57 25.56
CA TRP A 859 -7.94 38.29 25.71
C TRP A 859 -7.43 38.08 27.15
N SER A 860 -6.92 39.13 27.81
CA SER A 860 -6.56 39.08 29.23
C SER A 860 -7.75 38.75 30.13
N LYS A 861 -8.93 39.32 29.85
CA LYS A 861 -10.17 38.94 30.57
C LYS A 861 -10.56 37.49 30.30
N LEU A 862 -10.35 36.97 29.09
CA LEU A 862 -10.61 35.56 28.80
C LEU A 862 -9.70 34.64 29.62
N ILE A 863 -8.41 34.99 29.77
CA ILE A 863 -7.50 34.28 30.68
C ILE A 863 -8.04 34.30 32.10
N LEU A 864 -8.43 35.49 32.60
CA LEU A 864 -8.98 35.65 33.95
C LEU A 864 -10.21 34.76 34.15
N TYR A 865 -11.18 34.80 33.24
CA TYR A 865 -12.41 34.02 33.33
C TYR A 865 -12.14 32.52 33.25
N ALA A 866 -11.26 32.07 32.36
CA ALA A 866 -10.87 30.66 32.29
C ALA A 866 -10.21 30.17 33.58
N CYS A 867 -9.33 30.98 34.19
CA CYS A 867 -8.70 30.69 35.47
C CYS A 867 -9.70 30.64 36.65
N ILE A 868 -10.71 31.52 36.66
CA ILE A 868 -11.77 31.52 37.67
C ILE A 868 -12.69 30.29 37.50
N VAL A 869 -13.10 30.00 36.26
CA VAL A 869 -13.93 28.82 35.94
C VAL A 869 -13.21 27.55 36.36
N PHE A 870 -11.91 27.43 36.07
CA PHE A 870 -11.10 26.28 36.46
C PHE A 870 -11.22 25.95 37.95
N LYS A 871 -11.18 26.96 38.84
CA LYS A 871 -11.37 26.75 40.29
C LYS A 871 -12.72 26.09 40.60
N ASN A 872 -13.81 26.62 40.05
CA ASN A 872 -15.16 26.05 40.23
C ASN A 872 -15.30 24.64 39.66
N VAL A 873 -14.66 24.38 38.51
CA VAL A 873 -14.68 23.09 37.82
C VAL A 873 -13.97 22.00 38.62
N ILE A 874 -12.80 22.29 39.20
CA ILE A 874 -12.08 21.32 40.04
C ILE A 874 -12.90 20.96 41.28
N GLU A 875 -13.48 21.97 41.93
CA GLU A 875 -14.22 21.79 43.19
C GLU A 875 -15.54 21.02 42.98
N LYS A 876 -16.25 21.29 41.89
CA LYS A 876 -17.58 20.72 41.63
C LYS A 876 -17.58 19.54 40.65
N ARG A 877 -16.45 19.27 39.97
CA ARG A 877 -16.30 18.32 38.83
C ARG A 877 -17.33 18.50 37.72
N ARG A 878 -18.02 19.64 37.71
CA ARG A 878 -19.12 19.98 36.83
C ARG A 878 -19.02 21.45 36.48
N LEU A 879 -19.28 21.76 35.23
CA LEU A 879 -19.30 23.10 34.68
C LEU A 879 -20.71 23.37 34.15
N GLN A 880 -21.42 24.31 34.76
CA GLN A 880 -22.69 24.77 34.21
C GLN A 880 -22.45 26.10 33.49
N ILE A 881 -22.69 26.13 32.18
CA ILE A 881 -22.66 27.36 31.36
C ILE A 881 -24.02 27.48 30.67
N GLY A 882 -24.83 28.44 31.13
CA GLY A 882 -26.23 28.54 30.71
C GLY A 882 -27.04 27.31 31.17
N ASP A 883 -27.80 26.72 30.25
CA ASP A 883 -28.62 25.52 30.51
C ASP A 883 -27.83 24.21 30.35
N ILE A 884 -26.57 24.28 29.94
CA ILE A 884 -25.75 23.11 29.63
C ILE A 884 -24.83 22.79 30.82
N ASN A 885 -24.95 21.55 31.31
CA ASN A 885 -24.06 20.98 32.31
C ASN A 885 -23.01 20.08 31.63
N PHE A 886 -21.75 20.42 31.81
CA PHE A 886 -20.62 19.59 31.40
C PHE A 886 -20.07 18.87 32.63
N GLU A 887 -19.89 17.56 32.55
CA GLU A 887 -19.15 16.77 33.54
C GLU A 887 -17.74 16.55 33.00
N ILE A 888 -16.72 16.96 33.75
CA ILE A 888 -15.33 16.88 33.27
C ILE A 888 -14.70 15.61 33.82
N GLU A 889 -14.31 14.72 32.91
CA GLU A 889 -13.59 13.50 33.24
C GLU A 889 -12.14 13.87 33.61
N LEU A 890 -11.88 13.93 34.91
CA LEU A 890 -10.56 14.24 35.47
C LEU A 890 -9.91 12.95 35.99
N PRO A 891 -8.57 12.86 35.99
CA PRO A 891 -7.85 11.72 36.54
C PRO A 891 -8.30 11.40 37.97
N PRO A 892 -8.35 10.12 38.38
CA PRO A 892 -8.86 9.69 39.68
C PRO A 892 -8.11 10.32 40.87
N LYS A 893 -6.86 10.76 40.69
CA LYS A 893 -6.10 11.57 41.65
C LYS A 893 -5.73 12.92 41.04
N LEU A 894 -6.37 13.98 41.54
CA LEU A 894 -6.00 15.37 41.29
C LEU A 894 -5.03 15.82 42.40
N ASP A 895 -3.73 15.81 42.13
CA ASP A 895 -2.74 16.38 43.06
C ASP A 895 -2.48 17.87 42.78
N ALA A 896 -1.87 18.58 43.74
CA ALA A 896 -1.59 20.02 43.61
C ALA A 896 -0.68 20.33 42.40
N ARG A 897 0.17 19.38 42.00
CA ARG A 897 1.10 19.52 40.87
C ARG A 897 0.34 19.53 39.54
N PHE A 898 -0.56 18.58 39.31
CA PHE A 898 -1.40 18.52 38.12
C PHE A 898 -2.29 19.76 37.98
N LEU A 899 -2.95 20.16 39.07
CA LEU A 899 -3.83 21.34 39.08
C LEU A 899 -3.07 22.63 38.77
N ARG A 900 -1.86 22.80 39.33
CA ARG A 900 -0.99 23.94 39.04
C ARG A 900 -0.56 23.94 37.56
N MET A 901 -0.12 22.79 37.03
CA MET A 901 0.29 22.69 35.62
C MET A 901 -0.85 23.06 34.66
N PHE A 902 -2.05 22.54 34.91
CA PHE A 902 -3.21 22.87 34.09
C PHE A 902 -3.54 24.37 34.14
N PHE A 903 -3.53 24.98 35.33
CA PHE A 903 -3.74 26.41 35.51
C PHE A 903 -2.71 27.25 34.72
N LEU A 904 -1.44 26.91 34.82
CA LEU A 904 -0.35 27.61 34.12
C LEU A 904 -0.42 27.46 32.59
N THR A 905 -1.08 26.42 32.10
CA THR A 905 -1.25 26.18 30.66
C THR A 905 -2.35 27.05 30.05
N ILE A 906 -3.34 27.52 30.83
CA ILE A 906 -4.46 28.34 30.34
C ILE A 906 -3.96 29.63 29.64
N PRO A 907 -3.11 30.48 30.25
CA PRO A 907 -2.58 31.67 29.59
C PRO A 907 -1.74 31.36 28.35
N VAL A 908 -0.96 30.29 28.39
CA VAL A 908 -0.12 29.86 27.26
C VAL A 908 -1.01 29.45 26.09
N TYR A 909 -2.02 28.61 26.32
CA TYR A 909 -2.97 28.19 25.30
C TYR A 909 -3.75 29.37 24.71
N ILE A 910 -4.26 30.28 25.55
CA ILE A 910 -4.96 31.47 25.08
C ILE A 910 -4.02 32.37 24.25
N SER A 911 -2.74 32.49 24.64
CA SER A 911 -1.75 33.21 23.83
C SER A 911 -1.54 32.56 22.46
N GLU A 912 -1.62 31.23 22.34
CA GLU A 912 -1.53 30.53 21.06
C GLU A 912 -2.76 30.76 20.18
N VAL A 913 -3.96 30.75 20.77
CA VAL A 913 -5.20 31.09 20.05
C VAL A 913 -5.15 32.53 19.55
N MET A 914 -4.70 33.46 20.39
CA MET A 914 -4.53 34.86 20.02
C MET A 914 -3.45 35.02 18.95
N ARG A 915 -2.31 34.33 19.05
CA ARG A 915 -1.26 34.30 18.02
C ARG A 915 -1.82 33.88 16.67
N ARG A 916 -2.66 32.85 16.64
CA ARG A 916 -3.31 32.38 15.41
C ARG A 916 -4.21 33.47 14.81
N ASP A 917 -5.02 34.13 15.63
CA ASP A 917 -6.03 35.08 15.17
C ASP A 917 -5.46 36.50 14.89
N LEU A 918 -4.41 36.93 15.61
CA LEU A 918 -3.79 38.27 15.51
C LEU A 918 -2.42 38.28 14.83
N GLY A 919 -1.68 37.18 14.89
CA GLY A 919 -0.25 37.14 14.59
C GLY A 919 0.06 37.59 13.17
N SER A 920 0.69 38.77 13.08
CA SER A 920 1.15 39.40 11.85
C SER A 920 2.35 40.31 12.11
N GLN A 921 3.43 40.14 11.34
CA GLN A 921 4.60 41.03 11.41
C GLN A 921 4.25 42.48 11.02
N LYS A 922 3.14 42.70 10.29
CA LYS A 922 2.62 44.03 9.95
C LYS A 922 2.17 44.83 11.19
N LEU A 923 1.92 44.16 12.31
CA LEU A 923 1.61 44.79 13.60
C LEU A 923 2.86 45.04 14.46
N SER A 924 4.07 44.78 13.95
CA SER A 924 5.32 44.86 14.73
C SER A 924 5.53 46.20 15.42
N LEU A 925 5.23 47.32 14.75
CA LEU A 925 5.35 48.67 15.31
C LEU A 925 4.34 48.92 16.43
N GLN A 926 3.09 48.48 16.26
CA GLN A 926 2.05 48.64 17.27
C GLN A 926 2.32 47.73 18.47
N LEU A 927 2.72 46.47 18.23
CA LEU A 927 3.12 45.54 19.28
C LEU A 927 4.39 46.00 20.01
N LYS A 928 5.23 46.87 19.41
CA LYS A 928 6.39 47.49 20.09
C LYS A 928 5.98 48.59 21.08
N ASN A 929 4.75 49.12 21.02
CA ASN A 929 4.28 50.17 21.93
C ASN A 929 3.83 49.56 23.28
N ASP A 930 4.63 49.75 24.34
CA ASP A 930 4.32 49.23 25.67
C ASP A 930 3.15 49.96 26.36
N SER A 931 2.74 51.14 25.89
CA SER A 931 1.61 51.88 26.47
C SER A 931 0.26 51.22 26.20
N LEU A 932 0.20 50.24 25.29
CA LEU A 932 -1.04 49.54 24.94
C LEU A 932 -1.48 48.54 26.02
N ALA A 933 -0.51 47.97 26.75
CA ALA A 933 -0.73 47.00 27.79
C ALA A 933 -0.98 47.70 29.14
N LYS A 934 -2.18 47.53 29.70
CA LYS A 934 -2.62 48.16 30.95
C LYS A 934 -2.46 47.24 32.16
N SER A 935 -2.33 45.94 31.92
CA SER A 935 -2.10 44.90 32.94
C SER A 935 -0.84 44.07 32.66
N LEU A 936 -0.42 43.26 33.65
CA LEU A 936 0.66 42.27 33.47
C LEU A 936 0.21 41.17 32.48
N SER A 937 -1.07 40.78 32.51
CA SER A 937 -1.69 39.88 31.53
C SER A 937 -1.61 40.42 30.09
N ASP A 938 -1.93 41.70 29.88
CA ASP A 938 -1.85 42.34 28.55
C ASP A 938 -0.40 42.35 28.06
N SER A 939 0.52 42.66 28.99
CA SER A 939 1.95 42.73 28.71
C SER A 939 2.50 41.34 28.36
N PHE A 940 2.01 40.29 29.02
CA PHE A 940 2.32 38.90 28.69
C PHE A 940 1.84 38.55 27.29
N LEU A 941 0.56 38.78 26.96
CA LEU A 941 -0.01 38.48 25.65
C LEU A 941 0.70 39.23 24.51
N GLN A 942 1.00 40.51 24.72
CA GLN A 942 1.77 41.33 23.79
C GLN A 942 3.18 40.77 23.59
N THR A 943 3.88 40.43 24.68
CA THR A 943 5.24 39.87 24.63
C THR A 943 5.27 38.49 24.00
N ALA A 944 4.33 37.63 24.36
CA ALA A 944 4.17 36.27 23.83
C ALA A 944 3.96 36.33 22.32
N THR A 945 3.02 37.15 21.84
CA THR A 945 2.75 37.33 20.41
C THR A 945 3.97 37.91 19.67
N TYR A 946 4.70 38.85 20.29
CA TYR A 946 5.92 39.42 19.71
C TYR A 946 7.03 38.37 19.53
N ALA A 947 7.21 37.51 20.53
CA ALA A 947 8.19 36.44 20.53
C ALA A 947 7.80 35.28 19.60
N ASP A 948 6.52 34.93 19.55
CA ASP A 948 5.96 33.94 18.63
C ASP A 948 6.21 34.28 17.16
N LEU A 949 6.21 35.58 16.84
CA LEU A 949 6.46 36.08 15.50
C LEU A 949 7.97 36.29 15.22
N LYS A 950 8.84 35.98 16.18
CA LYS A 950 10.30 36.25 16.13
C LYS A 950 10.63 37.66 15.62
N LEU A 951 9.86 38.66 16.05
CA LEU A 951 10.09 40.05 15.64
C LEU A 951 11.45 40.55 16.12
N PRO A 952 12.04 41.57 15.46
CA PRO A 952 13.35 42.09 15.84
C PRO A 952 13.45 42.40 17.33
N GLU A 953 14.52 41.96 17.99
CA GLU A 953 14.76 42.16 19.43
C GLU A 953 13.78 41.41 20.37
N TYR A 954 13.08 40.37 19.92
CA TYR A 954 12.11 39.65 20.78
C TYR A 954 12.71 39.11 22.09
N ILE A 955 13.98 38.68 22.09
CA ILE A 955 14.68 38.21 23.31
C ILE A 955 14.80 39.35 24.34
N ASN A 956 15.06 40.58 23.89
CA ASN A 956 15.09 41.75 24.76
C ASN A 956 13.71 42.03 25.36
N ARG A 957 12.63 41.80 24.59
CA ARG A 957 11.25 41.91 25.08
C ARG A 957 10.92 40.85 26.13
N LEU A 958 11.35 39.59 25.94
CA LEU A 958 11.20 38.53 26.96
C LEU A 958 11.88 38.95 28.26
N ARG A 959 13.11 39.48 28.18
CA ARG A 959 13.85 39.99 29.35
C ARG A 959 13.18 41.21 30.00
N ALA A 960 12.63 42.13 29.19
CA ALA A 960 11.90 43.29 29.71
C ALA A 960 10.63 42.86 30.47
N PHE A 961 9.91 41.86 29.95
CA PHE A 961 8.74 41.31 30.63
C PHE A 961 9.10 40.57 31.92
N GLN A 962 10.16 39.74 31.93
CA GLN A 962 10.68 39.12 33.15
C GLN A 962 10.93 40.16 34.26
N ARG A 963 11.61 41.28 33.94
CA ARG A 963 11.86 42.35 34.92
C ARG A 963 10.56 42.98 35.43
N LYS A 964 9.56 43.14 34.55
CA LYS A 964 8.25 43.67 34.88
C LYS A 964 7.43 42.71 35.75
N SER A 965 7.62 41.40 35.61
CA SER A 965 6.90 40.35 36.34
C SER A 965 7.67 39.74 37.52
N LYS A 966 8.80 40.34 37.93
CA LYS A 966 9.66 39.83 39.03
C LYS A 966 8.91 39.52 40.33
N ASP A 967 7.87 40.29 40.63
CA ASP A 967 7.07 40.16 41.86
C ASP A 967 5.90 39.16 41.69
N SER A 968 5.76 38.55 40.51
CA SER A 968 4.70 37.59 40.20
C SER A 968 5.28 36.26 39.73
N HIS A 969 5.44 35.35 40.70
CA HIS A 969 5.94 33.99 40.50
C HIS A 969 5.17 33.21 39.41
N ILE A 970 3.84 33.36 39.38
CA ILE A 970 2.95 32.71 38.40
C ILE A 970 3.28 33.17 36.97
N PHE A 971 3.47 34.46 36.74
CA PHE A 971 3.79 34.98 35.41
C PHE A 971 5.19 34.58 34.93
N LEU A 972 6.14 34.38 35.85
CA LEU A 972 7.44 33.82 35.53
C LEU A 972 7.32 32.36 35.08
N GLU A 973 6.52 31.54 35.78
CA GLU A 973 6.25 30.14 35.38
C GLU A 973 5.53 30.05 34.02
N ILE A 974 4.52 30.89 33.80
CA ILE A 974 3.80 31.00 32.52
C ILE A 974 4.77 31.39 31.39
N LEU A 975 5.64 32.39 31.63
CA LEU A 975 6.63 32.84 30.65
C LEU A 975 7.60 31.70 30.30
N LEU A 976 8.06 30.94 31.30
CA LEU A 976 8.96 29.81 31.08
C LEU A 976 8.30 28.71 30.25
N LEU A 977 7.02 28.39 30.52
CA LEU A 977 6.23 27.46 29.68
C LEU A 977 6.04 27.98 28.26
N LYS A 978 5.80 29.29 28.09
CA LYS A 978 5.70 29.90 26.76
C LYS A 978 7.02 29.80 26.00
N MET A 979 8.14 30.08 26.65
CA MET A 979 9.48 29.97 26.05
C MET A 979 9.78 28.52 25.63
N ARG A 980 9.39 27.53 26.43
CA ARG A 980 9.43 26.10 26.04
C ARG A 980 8.65 25.86 24.74
N GLY A 981 7.42 26.35 24.65
CA GLY A 981 6.58 26.20 23.46
C GLY A 981 7.22 26.81 22.20
N ILE A 982 7.80 28.01 22.32
CA ILE A 982 8.50 28.70 21.22
C ILE A 982 9.73 27.89 20.77
N PHE A 983 10.53 27.40 21.70
CA PHE A 983 11.73 26.61 21.40
C PHE A 983 11.38 25.32 20.64
N LEU A 984 10.37 24.58 21.10
CA LEU A 984 9.94 23.35 20.44
C LEU A 984 9.41 23.62 19.03
N ARG A 985 8.53 24.62 18.85
CA ARG A 985 7.87 24.91 17.56
C ARG A 985 8.81 25.50 16.50
N LEU A 986 9.61 26.50 16.87
CA LEU A 986 10.31 27.35 15.91
C LEU A 986 11.83 27.15 15.87
N GLY A 987 12.38 26.43 16.85
CA GLY A 987 13.83 26.32 17.02
C GLY A 987 14.51 27.66 17.26
N LEU A 988 15.81 27.63 17.50
CA LEU A 988 16.63 28.83 17.67
C LEU A 988 17.88 28.72 16.82
N GLN A 989 18.25 29.81 16.15
CA GLN A 989 19.52 29.90 15.45
C GLN A 989 20.70 29.94 16.45
N GLU A 990 21.91 29.57 16.01
CA GLU A 990 23.10 29.52 16.88
C GLU A 990 23.35 30.84 17.64
N ASN A 991 23.14 31.97 16.98
CA ASN A 991 23.30 33.31 17.57
C ASN A 991 22.16 33.71 18.53
N GLU A 992 21.01 33.05 18.46
CA GLU A 992 19.84 33.29 19.32
C GLU A 992 19.80 32.36 20.54
N GLN A 993 20.35 31.16 20.43
CA GLN A 993 20.30 30.12 21.46
C GLN A 993 20.84 30.59 22.81
N LEU A 994 22.07 31.11 22.84
CA LEU A 994 22.70 31.55 24.08
C LEU A 994 21.93 32.69 24.77
N PRO A 995 21.55 33.80 24.08
CA PRO A 995 20.75 34.85 24.69
C PRO A 995 19.36 34.39 25.17
N PHE A 996 18.68 33.53 24.42
CA PHE A 996 17.35 33.03 24.78
C PHE A 996 17.39 32.16 26.04
N LEU A 997 18.35 31.23 26.08
CA LEU A 997 18.51 30.30 27.20
C LEU A 997 19.05 31.00 28.45
N ALA A 998 19.84 32.06 28.31
CA ALA A 998 20.23 32.92 29.42
C ALA A 998 19.00 33.55 30.10
N VAL A 999 18.04 34.06 29.32
CA VAL A 999 16.77 34.59 29.87
C VAL A 999 15.98 33.48 30.57
N ALA A 1000 15.90 32.28 30.00
CA ALA A 1000 15.23 31.14 30.64
C ALA A 1000 15.90 30.72 31.96
N ALA A 1001 17.24 30.75 32.02
CA ALA A 1001 18.01 30.45 33.22
C ALA A 1001 17.77 31.48 34.33
N GLU A 1002 17.76 32.78 33.97
CA GLU A 1002 17.42 33.84 34.92
C GLU A 1002 16.01 33.66 35.47
N ILE A 1003 15.02 33.38 34.61
CA ILE A 1003 13.63 33.09 35.03
C ILE A 1003 13.57 31.86 35.96
N SER A 1004 14.30 30.78 35.66
CA SER A 1004 14.34 29.59 36.51
C SER A 1004 14.91 29.88 37.89
N ALA A 1005 15.99 30.67 37.97
CA ALA A 1005 16.57 31.09 39.23
C ALA A 1005 15.62 31.98 40.05
N ASP A 1006 14.91 32.90 39.38
CA ASP A 1006 13.91 33.77 39.99
C ASP A 1006 12.71 32.94 40.52
N ILE A 1007 12.23 31.92 39.78
CA ILE A 1007 11.18 30.97 40.22
C ILE A 1007 11.63 30.15 41.43
N LYS A 1008 12.91 29.78 41.53
CA LYS A 1008 13.43 29.03 42.68
C LYS A 1008 13.70 29.91 43.91
N GLY A 1009 13.60 31.23 43.78
CA GLY A 1009 13.90 32.19 44.84
C GLY A 1009 15.37 32.21 45.24
N LEU A 1010 16.29 31.96 44.29
CA LEU A 1010 17.72 31.94 44.55
C LEU A 1010 18.29 33.38 44.59
N GLU A 1011 19.12 33.67 45.57
CA GLU A 1011 19.79 34.97 45.74
C GLU A 1011 21.32 34.82 45.83
N GLY A 1012 22.06 35.91 45.61
CA GLY A 1012 23.51 35.97 45.78
C GLY A 1012 24.29 34.93 44.97
N ASP A 1013 25.22 34.23 45.64
CA ASP A 1013 26.09 33.22 45.02
C ASP A 1013 25.32 32.01 44.46
N GLU A 1014 24.19 31.63 45.07
CA GLU A 1014 23.38 30.50 44.59
C GLU A 1014 22.70 30.84 43.26
N ARG A 1015 22.24 32.08 43.10
CA ARG A 1015 21.69 32.58 41.83
C ARG A 1015 22.74 32.57 40.73
N THR A 1016 23.93 33.09 41.03
CA THR A 1016 25.06 33.12 40.08
C THR A 1016 25.46 31.71 39.68
N LYS A 1017 25.58 30.78 40.65
CA LYS A 1017 25.87 29.37 40.37
C LYS A 1017 24.82 28.69 39.49
N GLU A 1018 23.54 29.01 39.68
CA GLU A 1018 22.47 28.42 38.86
C GLU A 1018 22.52 28.92 37.41
N ILE A 1019 22.74 30.22 37.21
CA ILE A 1019 22.90 30.82 35.88
C ILE A 1019 24.19 30.32 35.21
N ASP A 1020 25.29 30.21 35.96
CA ASP A 1020 26.56 29.69 35.46
C ASP A 1020 26.49 28.20 35.15
N ARG A 1021 25.78 27.40 35.96
CA ARG A 1021 25.48 25.98 35.68
C ARG A 1021 24.79 25.86 34.33
N TYR A 1022 23.71 26.62 34.14
CA TYR A 1022 22.98 26.73 32.87
C TYR A 1022 23.90 27.08 31.70
N THR A 1023 24.68 28.14 31.87
CA THR A 1023 25.55 28.68 30.82
C THR A 1023 26.67 27.70 30.44
N ASN A 1024 27.25 26.99 31.42
CA ASN A 1024 28.33 26.03 31.20
C ASN A 1024 27.84 24.71 30.59
N GLU A 1025 26.68 24.21 31.02
CA GLU A 1025 26.03 23.04 30.42
C GLU A 1025 25.75 23.28 28.93
N LEU A 1026 25.31 24.49 28.59
CA LEU A 1026 25.06 24.93 27.22
C LEU A 1026 26.33 25.10 26.38
N ARG A 1027 27.39 25.70 26.92
CA ARG A 1027 28.69 25.78 26.24
C ARG A 1027 29.25 24.40 25.94
N ARG A 1028 29.06 23.45 26.86
CA ARG A 1028 29.48 22.05 26.68
C ARG A 1028 28.68 21.35 25.58
N LEU A 1029 27.36 21.53 25.54
CA LEU A 1029 26.49 21.00 24.49
C LEU A 1029 26.82 21.61 23.11
N GLY A 1030 27.06 22.92 23.04
CA GLY A 1030 27.49 23.60 21.81
C GLY A 1030 28.84 23.11 21.29
N GLN A 1031 29.79 22.77 22.18
CA GLN A 1031 31.06 22.16 21.79
C GLN A 1031 30.90 20.73 21.29
N VAL A 1032 30.02 19.93 21.91
CA VAL A 1032 29.73 18.55 21.47
C VAL A 1032 29.06 18.56 20.09
N ASN A 1033 28.12 19.46 19.83
CA ASN A 1033 27.49 19.58 18.50
C ASN A 1033 28.51 20.00 17.43
N LYS A 1034 29.36 21.01 17.70
CA LYS A 1034 30.44 21.39 16.77
C LYS A 1034 31.45 20.27 16.50
N LEU A 1035 31.71 19.40 17.47
CA LEU A 1035 32.58 18.22 17.26
C LEU A 1035 31.87 17.15 16.43
N ARG A 1036 30.54 17.02 16.55
CA ARG A 1036 29.73 16.05 15.81
C ARG A 1036 29.56 16.46 14.34
N ASP A 1037 29.37 17.75 14.07
CA ASP A 1037 29.25 18.31 12.72
C ASP A 1037 30.59 18.30 11.95
N ASN A 1038 31.73 18.31 12.64
CA ASN A 1038 33.05 18.13 12.01
C ASN A 1038 33.42 16.66 11.75
N MET A 1039 32.59 15.71 12.20
CA MET A 1039 32.78 14.26 12.03
C MET A 1039 31.80 13.62 11.04
N GLN A 1040 30.83 14.38 10.52
CA GLN A 1040 29.94 14.03 9.40
C GLN A 1040 30.38 14.78 8.15
#